data_AF-A0A166M2R4-F1
#
_entry.id   AF-A0A166M2R4-F1
#
_cell.length_a   1.000
_cell.length_b   1.000
_cell.length_c   1.000
_cell.angle_alpha   90.00
_cell.angle_beta   90.00
_cell.angle_gamma   90.00
#
_symmetry.space_group_name_H-M   'P 1'
#
loop_
_entity.id
_entity.type
_entity.pdbx_description
1 polymer ?
#
loop_
_entity_poly.entity_id
_entity_poly.type
_entity_poly.pdbx_seq_one_letter_code
_entity_poly.pdbx_strand_id
1 'polypeptide(L)'
;MSAYDRDVVVNCLKRHYELLVRMGYMDPSAVELPPAGGWSDSELRVDALRAMGRSETVIDLLRHIPYVHENEDADPVEIYTETFPLRYLRSGRWFGGNPGEDFATTPLLDLGFAPFDGPVPADMVSLTHADEGIWWLIDTKEGCIYPYGTEFNKSGDEVPQDQQWLAVDPVPIQAYFDNIYAQVGNLEVVPAPRSGKWEARVVEEYTEEGQEVKRLYAEFGWPDAFRREEFRQAVERTRAAAIEAGLGNDDDDEDDEMTGRETREDESYRELKTRIDIGSRKMLTDTGSLLSSHKSTAVFNSTSPSPMALCPRLAGREVGLTGLAIKDIVVGPLDEHFLCDGRRCAALACALITIISCGQAVATPPRDEGSSTSPSMKLSTSFPLFAASQVVLSPAVTAYNPIELKGYGKFSGTVVNSTLSGRALPAPVDAWLGIDYSTQPVGEGRFGPVTWPAPFNGTKLATKYGKTCIQDPTSTDVSTQDEACLNFNVFRTHGIPLDQKTPVLVWIHGGAFYAGSYSSFDAASFAASSKQPITVINFHYRINSLGFLPSALFEEEGLLNLGIRDQHFFLKFVQKHIAAFGGDPDAVTIGGRSAGGHSVGILYFHNYNEDEGKPLFARAIHQSGSVTARAFPNATYPLYVKQYEEYMNFLGCPLDADNAATLACLRAADINDIRNISTKLYYDYDPALTWPFQPTQGGPLLEKFGSQSGYDETFFKVPVITSSVNDEAKYYMAGDKETNQEFLDYLHNISPALNSTDLELLEALYPDPATHPDSPFANSPNSTQYNRLSAAWSDYGYICPSQETAYRASLADVPTWKLRFNTNNSWPEWRGIPHTADTKYTWDEPVVQYPEVSHIYHGYLSSFVLSGDPNTYRYPGSPEWPNYKPAGYGLESEPALQLVVQPNNGTKVEKDDIRREACLYWRDPERAPRLNK
;
A
#
# COMPACT_ATOMS: atom_id res chain seq x y z
N MET A 1 1.60 -40.06 21.81
CA MET A 1 2.96 -39.50 21.96
C MET A 1 3.51 -40.00 23.29
N SER A 2 4.37 -39.28 24.02
CA SER A 2 4.53 -39.54 25.47
C SER A 2 3.21 -39.25 26.20
N ALA A 3 3.00 -39.83 27.38
CA ALA A 3 1.95 -39.32 28.26
C ALA A 3 2.31 -37.90 28.72
N TYR A 4 1.31 -37.07 28.99
CA TYR A 4 1.54 -35.75 29.57
C TYR A 4 2.24 -35.85 30.93
N ASP A 5 3.28 -35.04 31.11
CA ASP A 5 3.98 -34.81 32.36
C ASP A 5 4.17 -33.30 32.54
N ARG A 6 3.56 -32.76 33.60
CA ARG A 6 3.65 -31.35 33.96
C ARG A 6 5.09 -30.91 34.19
N ASP A 7 5.89 -31.75 34.85
CA ASP A 7 7.24 -31.38 35.25
C ASP A 7 8.17 -31.31 34.04
N VAL A 8 7.84 -31.96 32.91
CA VAL A 8 8.52 -31.74 31.63
C VAL A 8 8.28 -30.32 31.12
N VAL A 9 7.04 -29.83 31.08
CA VAL A 9 6.72 -28.45 30.65
C VAL A 9 7.42 -27.44 31.54
N VAL A 10 7.30 -27.61 32.87
CA VAL A 10 7.88 -26.69 33.86
C VAL A 10 9.40 -26.61 33.75
N ASN A 11 10.08 -27.76 33.60
CA ASN A 11 11.53 -27.77 33.43
C ASN A 11 11.97 -27.21 32.07
N CYS A 12 11.17 -27.39 31.00
CA CYS A 12 11.45 -26.82 29.69
C CYS A 12 11.38 -25.27 29.71
N LEU A 13 10.26 -24.70 30.16
CA LEU A 13 10.10 -23.24 30.30
C LEU A 13 11.19 -22.64 31.19
N LYS A 14 11.43 -23.26 32.35
CA LYS A 14 12.46 -22.81 33.28
C LYS A 14 13.85 -22.80 32.63
N ARG A 15 14.23 -23.89 31.96
CA ARG A 15 15.52 -23.99 31.25
C ARG A 15 15.64 -22.94 30.13
N HIS A 16 14.54 -22.61 29.46
CA HIS A 16 14.51 -21.59 28.41
C HIS A 16 14.69 -20.18 28.99
N TYR A 17 13.96 -19.82 30.04
CA TYR A 17 14.14 -18.52 30.70
C TYR A 17 15.52 -18.42 31.39
N GLU A 18 16.04 -19.50 31.97
CA GLU A 18 17.41 -19.56 32.50
C GLU A 18 18.48 -19.37 31.41
N LEU A 19 18.23 -19.80 30.16
CA LEU A 19 19.09 -19.52 29.00
C LEU A 19 19.11 -18.02 28.66
N LEU A 20 17.94 -17.42 28.46
CA LEU A 20 17.79 -15.98 28.16
C LEU A 20 18.41 -15.10 29.27
N VAL A 21 18.20 -15.45 30.54
CA VAL A 21 18.86 -14.81 31.67
C VAL A 21 20.38 -14.98 31.58
N ARG A 22 20.90 -16.20 31.36
CA ARG A 22 22.36 -16.46 31.24
C ARG A 22 23.00 -15.66 30.09
N MET A 23 22.30 -15.51 28.98
CA MET A 23 22.71 -14.73 27.80
C MET A 23 22.70 -13.21 28.06
N GLY A 24 22.17 -12.74 29.19
CA GLY A 24 22.16 -11.30 29.52
C GLY A 24 21.07 -10.49 28.82
N TYR A 25 20.19 -11.17 28.08
CA TYR A 25 19.02 -10.61 27.41
C TYR A 25 18.01 -10.06 28.42
N MET A 26 17.56 -10.90 29.34
CA MET A 26 16.71 -10.50 30.47
C MET A 26 17.47 -10.52 31.81
N ASP A 27 16.99 -9.71 32.75
CA ASP A 27 17.51 -9.68 34.10
C ASP A 27 17.02 -10.89 34.93
N PRO A 28 17.78 -11.44 35.89
CA PRO A 28 17.29 -12.54 36.73
C PRO A 28 16.04 -12.16 37.54
N SER A 29 15.81 -10.87 37.79
CA SER A 29 14.59 -10.38 38.45
C SER A 29 13.34 -10.38 37.56
N ALA A 30 13.48 -10.56 36.24
CA ALA A 30 12.37 -10.63 35.31
C ALA A 30 11.64 -12.00 35.29
N VAL A 31 12.22 -13.04 35.91
CA VAL A 31 11.66 -14.41 35.91
C VAL A 31 11.15 -14.78 37.29
N GLU A 32 9.82 -14.83 37.43
CA GLU A 32 9.12 -15.19 38.65
C GLU A 32 8.99 -16.72 38.75
N LEU A 33 9.79 -17.34 39.62
CA LEU A 33 9.74 -18.79 39.85
C LEU A 33 8.57 -19.16 40.80
N PRO A 34 7.87 -20.28 40.53
CA PRO A 34 6.74 -20.70 41.36
C PRO A 34 7.18 -21.06 42.79
N PRO A 35 6.33 -20.82 43.81
CA PRO A 35 6.54 -21.34 45.16
C PRO A 35 6.65 -22.88 45.19
N ALA A 36 7.21 -23.43 46.27
CA ALA A 36 7.44 -24.87 46.40
C ALA A 36 6.17 -25.77 46.48
N GLY A 37 4.97 -25.16 46.50
CA GLY A 37 3.68 -25.82 46.33
C GLY A 37 2.86 -25.27 45.16
N GLY A 38 3.53 -24.59 44.22
CA GLY A 38 2.91 -23.80 43.16
C GLY A 38 2.28 -22.49 43.66
N TRP A 39 1.79 -21.70 42.72
CA TRP A 39 1.00 -20.48 42.95
C TRP A 39 -0.29 -20.77 43.73
N SER A 40 -0.71 -19.89 44.62
CA SER A 40 -2.00 -20.02 45.34
C SER A 40 -3.19 -19.61 44.47
N ASP A 41 -4.40 -20.04 44.83
CA ASP A 41 -5.65 -19.57 44.20
C ASP A 41 -5.89 -18.05 44.42
N SER A 42 -5.14 -17.42 45.32
CA SER A 42 -5.06 -15.96 45.47
C SER A 42 -4.12 -15.29 44.46
N GLU A 43 -3.07 -15.96 44.00
CA GLU A 43 -2.09 -15.45 43.03
C GLU A 43 -2.46 -15.80 41.59
N LEU A 44 -3.03 -16.99 41.35
CA LEU A 44 -3.51 -17.47 40.04
C LEU A 44 -5.01 -17.18 39.88
N ARG A 45 -5.48 -16.80 38.69
CA ARG A 45 -6.93 -16.57 38.41
C ARG A 45 -7.72 -17.87 38.22
N VAL A 46 -7.67 -18.77 39.20
CA VAL A 46 -8.35 -20.08 39.17
C VAL A 46 -9.88 -19.95 38.96
N ASP A 47 -10.48 -18.87 39.46
CA ASP A 47 -11.86 -18.47 39.19
C ASP A 47 -12.15 -18.26 37.70
N ALA A 48 -11.33 -17.47 37.01
CA ALA A 48 -11.48 -17.19 35.58
C ALA A 48 -11.09 -18.40 34.72
N LEU A 49 -10.05 -19.16 35.10
CA LEU A 49 -9.64 -20.38 34.40
C LEU A 49 -10.78 -21.42 34.37
N ARG A 50 -11.51 -21.60 35.48
CA ARG A 50 -12.69 -22.47 35.53
C ARG A 50 -13.89 -21.91 34.77
N ALA A 51 -14.07 -20.59 34.74
CA ALA A 51 -15.10 -19.93 33.91
C ALA A 51 -14.83 -20.17 32.41
N MET A 52 -13.58 -20.01 31.98
CA MET A 52 -13.05 -20.32 30.65
C MET A 52 -12.98 -21.83 30.33
N GLY A 53 -13.57 -22.67 31.17
CA GLY A 53 -13.67 -24.13 30.97
C GLY A 53 -12.33 -24.88 30.97
N ARG A 54 -11.25 -24.33 31.53
CA ARG A 54 -9.97 -25.03 31.64
C ARG A 54 -10.06 -26.17 32.66
N SER A 55 -9.41 -27.31 32.38
CA SER A 55 -9.42 -28.47 33.28
C SER A 55 -8.49 -28.28 34.47
N GLU A 56 -8.70 -29.07 35.54
CA GLU A 56 -7.81 -29.05 36.71
C GLU A 56 -6.36 -29.45 36.35
N THR A 57 -6.14 -30.19 35.26
CA THR A 57 -4.81 -30.53 34.74
C THR A 57 -4.09 -29.30 34.18
N VAL A 58 -4.81 -28.46 33.43
CA VAL A 58 -4.33 -27.15 32.94
C VAL A 58 -4.10 -26.19 34.10
N ILE A 59 -5.01 -26.16 35.08
CA ILE A 59 -4.88 -25.31 36.27
C ILE A 59 -3.65 -25.72 37.08
N ASP A 60 -3.38 -27.02 37.25
CA ASP A 60 -2.17 -27.50 37.94
C ASP A 60 -0.88 -27.22 37.15
N LEU A 61 -0.93 -27.19 35.81
CA LEU A 61 0.19 -26.71 34.98
C LEU A 61 0.49 -25.24 35.25
N LEU A 62 -0.52 -24.38 35.09
CA LEU A 62 -0.39 -22.93 35.32
C LEU A 62 -0.01 -22.60 36.78
N ARG A 63 -0.31 -23.49 37.73
CA ARG A 63 0.15 -23.39 39.11
C ARG A 63 1.66 -23.61 39.29
N HIS A 64 2.33 -24.32 38.39
CA HIS A 64 3.72 -24.75 38.55
C HIS A 64 4.68 -24.23 37.47
N ILE A 65 4.23 -23.48 36.46
CA ILE A 65 5.15 -22.81 35.52
C ILE A 65 5.78 -21.55 36.13
N PRO A 66 7.01 -21.19 35.70
CA PRO A 66 7.55 -19.84 35.90
C PRO A 66 6.84 -18.83 34.99
N TYR A 67 6.73 -17.59 35.44
CA TYR A 67 6.21 -16.46 34.66
C TYR A 67 7.29 -15.41 34.43
N VAL A 68 7.16 -14.62 33.37
CA VAL A 68 7.95 -13.40 33.17
C VAL A 68 7.21 -12.22 33.80
N HIS A 69 7.94 -11.18 34.21
CA HIS A 69 7.36 -9.93 34.68
C HIS A 69 7.05 -8.97 33.53
N GLU A 70 5.79 -8.56 33.44
CA GLU A 70 5.37 -7.33 32.77
C GLU A 70 5.59 -6.19 33.78
N ASN A 71 6.43 -5.20 33.46
CA ASN A 71 6.53 -3.99 34.29
C ASN A 71 5.56 -2.93 33.78
N GLU A 72 4.94 -2.17 34.68
CA GLU A 72 3.98 -1.10 34.30
C GLU A 72 4.63 0.02 33.45
N ASP A 73 5.96 0.18 33.53
CA ASP A 73 6.77 1.14 32.78
C ASP A 73 7.66 0.49 31.68
N ALA A 74 7.45 -0.78 31.29
CA ALA A 74 8.28 -1.43 30.26
C ALA A 74 7.50 -2.26 29.24
N ASP A 75 8.03 -2.25 28.02
CA ASP A 75 7.55 -2.93 26.82
C ASP A 75 7.57 -4.46 26.98
N PRO A 76 6.74 -5.21 26.23
CA PRO A 76 6.66 -6.67 26.36
C PRO A 76 8.00 -7.33 25.99
N VAL A 77 8.33 -8.44 26.66
CA VAL A 77 9.59 -9.14 26.45
C VAL A 77 9.36 -10.36 25.60
N GLU A 78 9.82 -10.32 24.34
CA GLU A 78 9.93 -11.52 23.50
C GLU A 78 10.76 -12.58 24.21
N ILE A 79 10.29 -13.83 24.18
CA ILE A 79 11.04 -15.01 24.67
C ILE A 79 11.52 -15.91 23.55
N TYR A 80 11.04 -15.68 22.33
CA TYR A 80 11.45 -16.25 21.05
C TYR A 80 10.95 -15.27 19.96
N THR A 81 11.40 -15.38 18.71
CA THR A 81 11.02 -14.49 17.59
C THR A 81 9.50 -14.24 17.57
N GLU A 82 9.10 -12.97 17.67
CA GLU A 82 7.69 -12.51 17.74
C GLU A 82 6.78 -13.25 18.75
N THR A 83 7.35 -13.77 19.83
CA THR A 83 6.68 -14.70 20.75
C THR A 83 6.75 -14.22 22.19
N PHE A 84 5.61 -13.88 22.78
CA PHE A 84 5.48 -13.22 24.08
C PHE A 84 4.84 -14.13 25.15
N PRO A 85 5.29 -14.11 26.42
CA PRO A 85 4.81 -15.01 27.47
C PRO A 85 3.44 -14.62 28.04
N LEU A 86 2.50 -15.57 28.16
CA LEU A 86 1.20 -15.32 28.80
C LEU A 86 1.25 -15.45 30.33
N ARG A 87 0.78 -14.42 31.04
CA ARG A 87 0.80 -14.32 32.51
C ARG A 87 -0.58 -14.53 33.14
N TYR A 88 -0.84 -15.74 33.64
CA TYR A 88 -2.12 -16.12 34.26
C TYR A 88 -2.30 -15.70 35.73
N LEU A 89 -1.29 -15.03 36.31
CA LEU A 89 -1.35 -14.49 37.67
C LEU A 89 -2.25 -13.23 37.72
N ARG A 90 -2.81 -12.91 38.90
CA ARG A 90 -3.67 -11.72 39.10
C ARG A 90 -2.95 -10.38 38.84
N SER A 91 -1.62 -10.41 38.74
CA SER A 91 -0.74 -9.29 38.42
C SER A 91 -0.25 -9.28 36.96
N GLY A 92 -0.87 -10.03 36.05
CA GLY A 92 -0.68 -9.88 34.60
C GLY A 92 -1.72 -8.93 33.99
N ARG A 93 -1.32 -8.16 32.97
CA ARG A 93 -2.13 -7.19 32.20
C ARG A 93 -3.48 -7.76 31.80
N TRP A 94 -3.44 -8.94 31.16
CA TRP A 94 -4.59 -9.73 30.67
C TRP A 94 -5.62 -10.13 31.75
N PHE A 95 -5.29 -10.02 33.04
CA PHE A 95 -6.21 -10.29 34.15
C PHE A 95 -6.42 -9.13 35.12
N GLY A 96 -5.60 -8.08 35.05
CA GLY A 96 -5.69 -6.90 35.91
C GLY A 96 -6.59 -5.78 35.35
N GLY A 97 -6.71 -5.67 34.03
CA GLY A 97 -7.27 -4.48 33.36
C GLY A 97 -8.81 -4.30 33.43
N ASN A 98 -9.60 -5.37 33.31
CA ASN A 98 -11.03 -5.28 33.00
C ASN A 98 -11.99 -5.59 34.19
N PRO A 99 -12.42 -4.58 34.98
CA PRO A 99 -13.40 -4.75 36.05
C PRO A 99 -14.84 -4.87 35.52
N GLY A 100 -15.21 -6.05 35.00
CA GLY A 100 -16.59 -6.36 34.60
C GLY A 100 -16.77 -7.50 33.59
N GLU A 101 -15.70 -8.15 33.16
CA GLU A 101 -15.67 -9.09 32.05
C GLU A 101 -16.20 -10.49 32.41
N ASP A 102 -17.04 -11.07 31.53
CA ASP A 102 -17.62 -12.39 31.74
C ASP A 102 -16.79 -13.51 31.08
N PHE A 103 -15.76 -13.95 31.81
CA PHE A 103 -14.89 -15.08 31.47
C PHE A 103 -15.62 -16.42 31.19
N ALA A 104 -16.94 -16.52 31.41
CA ALA A 104 -17.74 -17.70 31.06
C ALA A 104 -18.44 -17.60 29.70
N THR A 105 -18.50 -16.42 29.07
CA THR A 105 -19.18 -16.20 27.78
C THR A 105 -18.34 -15.50 26.71
N THR A 106 -17.28 -14.76 27.09
CA THR A 106 -16.33 -14.18 26.12
C THR A 106 -15.44 -15.28 25.48
N PRO A 107 -15.25 -15.28 24.13
CA PRO A 107 -14.29 -16.15 23.45
C PRO A 107 -12.86 -16.01 23.97
N LEU A 108 -12.08 -17.10 23.92
CA LEU A 108 -10.67 -17.06 24.36
C LEU A 108 -9.78 -16.18 23.49
N LEU A 109 -10.14 -16.01 22.21
CA LEU A 109 -9.46 -15.13 21.27
C LEU A 109 -9.64 -13.65 21.65
N ASP A 110 -10.87 -13.25 21.96
CA ASP A 110 -11.21 -11.90 22.48
C ASP A 110 -10.56 -11.61 23.84
N LEU A 111 -10.15 -12.65 24.58
CA LEU A 111 -9.42 -12.56 25.86
C LEU A 111 -7.89 -12.71 25.72
N GLY A 112 -7.35 -12.84 24.50
CA GLY A 112 -5.91 -13.02 24.26
C GLY A 112 -5.32 -14.39 24.65
N PHE A 113 -6.14 -15.40 24.93
CA PHE A 113 -5.72 -16.72 25.39
C PHE A 113 -5.78 -17.83 24.32
N ALA A 114 -6.10 -17.51 23.07
CA ALA A 114 -6.07 -18.45 21.94
C ALA A 114 -5.82 -17.72 20.61
N PRO A 115 -5.18 -18.37 19.60
CA PRO A 115 -4.92 -17.74 18.30
C PRO A 115 -6.07 -17.80 17.28
N PHE A 116 -7.19 -18.46 17.57
CA PHE A 116 -8.23 -18.75 16.56
C PHE A 116 -9.68 -18.73 17.06
N ASP A 117 -10.62 -18.50 16.13
CA ASP A 117 -12.08 -18.43 16.34
C ASP A 117 -12.73 -19.81 16.48
N GLY A 118 -12.48 -20.47 17.62
CA GLY A 118 -12.99 -21.81 17.89
C GLY A 118 -12.99 -22.24 19.37
N PRO A 119 -13.70 -23.34 19.71
CA PRO A 119 -13.75 -23.89 21.05
C PRO A 119 -12.45 -24.63 21.42
N VAL A 120 -11.54 -23.98 22.16
CA VAL A 120 -10.33 -24.66 22.66
C VAL A 120 -10.69 -25.71 23.72
N PRO A 121 -10.33 -27.00 23.54
CA PRO A 121 -10.59 -28.09 24.50
C PRO A 121 -10.14 -27.77 25.92
N ALA A 122 -10.88 -28.27 26.93
CA ALA A 122 -10.62 -27.97 28.34
C ALA A 122 -9.19 -28.29 28.81
N ASP A 123 -8.59 -29.34 28.24
CA ASP A 123 -7.24 -29.82 28.57
C ASP A 123 -6.12 -29.10 27.78
N MET A 124 -6.45 -28.10 26.96
CA MET A 124 -5.48 -27.28 26.22
C MET A 124 -5.30 -25.87 26.83
N VAL A 125 -4.10 -25.31 26.67
CA VAL A 125 -3.76 -23.96 27.13
C VAL A 125 -2.63 -23.34 26.30
N SER A 126 -2.75 -22.05 26.00
CA SER A 126 -1.68 -21.24 25.41
C SER A 126 -0.68 -20.82 26.49
N LEU A 127 0.62 -20.96 26.23
CA LEU A 127 1.67 -20.43 27.13
C LEU A 127 2.29 -19.12 26.62
N THR A 128 2.04 -18.79 25.36
CA THR A 128 2.47 -17.55 24.69
C THR A 128 1.31 -16.95 23.91
N HIS A 129 1.39 -15.65 23.66
CA HIS A 129 0.70 -14.98 22.56
C HIS A 129 1.75 -14.49 21.56
N ALA A 130 1.30 -14.28 20.33
CA ALA A 130 2.10 -13.78 19.22
C ALA A 130 1.15 -13.18 18.18
N ASP A 131 1.56 -12.14 17.48
CA ASP A 131 0.79 -11.65 16.35
C ASP A 131 1.28 -12.34 15.06
N GLU A 132 2.60 -12.41 14.83
CA GLU A 132 3.21 -13.16 13.72
C GLU A 132 3.99 -14.42 14.14
N GLY A 133 4.53 -14.45 15.37
CA GLY A 133 5.30 -15.56 15.93
C GLY A 133 4.49 -16.79 16.38
N ILE A 134 4.97 -17.52 17.39
CA ILE A 134 4.50 -18.88 17.69
C ILE A 134 3.71 -18.99 19.00
N TRP A 135 2.43 -19.32 18.90
CA TRP A 135 1.58 -19.70 20.02
C TRP A 135 1.91 -21.11 20.52
N TRP A 136 2.29 -21.22 21.79
CA TRP A 136 2.66 -22.47 22.44
C TRP A 136 1.43 -23.14 23.07
N LEU A 137 0.61 -23.78 22.23
CA LEU A 137 -0.59 -24.50 22.66
C LEU A 137 -0.22 -25.88 23.23
N ILE A 138 -0.21 -26.01 24.57
CA ILE A 138 0.01 -27.29 25.24
C ILE A 138 -1.31 -28.07 25.32
N ASP A 139 -1.30 -29.32 24.86
CA ASP A 139 -2.36 -30.31 25.13
C ASP A 139 -1.95 -31.22 26.29
N THR A 140 -2.58 -31.02 27.45
CA THR A 140 -2.32 -31.79 28.68
C THR A 140 -2.99 -33.17 28.70
N LYS A 141 -3.79 -33.51 27.68
CA LYS A 141 -4.43 -34.82 27.50
C LYS A 141 -3.63 -35.71 26.57
N GLU A 142 -3.15 -35.19 25.42
CA GLU A 142 -2.35 -35.95 24.45
C GLU A 142 -0.83 -35.86 24.71
N GLY A 143 -0.38 -34.93 25.55
CA GLY A 143 1.02 -34.81 25.99
C GLY A 143 1.95 -34.16 24.96
N CYS A 144 1.43 -33.19 24.22
CA CYS A 144 2.10 -32.52 23.10
C CYS A 144 1.99 -30.99 23.17
N ILE A 145 2.77 -30.33 22.31
CA ILE A 145 2.61 -28.92 21.95
C ILE A 145 2.21 -28.82 20.48
N TYR A 146 1.26 -27.94 20.18
CA TYR A 146 0.95 -27.48 18.84
C TYR A 146 1.60 -26.10 18.68
N PRO A 147 2.76 -25.98 18.01
CA PRO A 147 3.41 -24.70 17.75
C PRO A 147 2.63 -23.97 16.65
N TYR A 148 1.71 -23.10 17.04
CA TYR A 148 0.75 -22.50 16.13
C TYR A 148 1.21 -21.09 15.71
N GLY A 149 1.66 -20.97 14.46
CA GLY A 149 2.17 -19.75 13.84
C GLY A 149 2.16 -19.91 12.31
N THR A 150 2.40 -18.83 11.57
CA THR A 150 2.29 -18.77 10.10
C THR A 150 3.04 -19.92 9.39
N GLU A 151 4.33 -20.08 9.69
CA GLU A 151 5.22 -21.09 9.10
C GLU A 151 4.80 -22.56 9.35
N PHE A 152 4.13 -22.83 10.47
CA PHE A 152 3.86 -24.20 10.95
C PHE A 152 2.54 -24.78 10.42
N ASN A 153 1.74 -23.97 9.72
CA ASN A 153 0.43 -24.35 9.19
C ASN A 153 0.53 -25.23 7.93
N LYS A 154 -0.25 -26.31 7.93
CA LYS A 154 -0.35 -27.26 6.81
C LYS A 154 -1.03 -26.62 5.60
N SER A 155 -0.34 -26.61 4.47
CA SER A 155 -0.90 -26.15 3.20
C SER A 155 -1.78 -27.21 2.55
N GLY A 156 -3.08 -26.92 2.40
CA GLY A 156 -3.97 -27.57 1.42
C GLY A 156 -5.13 -28.43 1.94
N ASP A 157 -5.28 -28.64 3.25
CA ASP A 157 -6.40 -29.39 3.84
C ASP A 157 -7.43 -28.46 4.52
N GLU A 158 -8.73 -28.82 4.45
CA GLU A 158 -9.80 -28.13 5.20
C GLU A 158 -9.73 -28.48 6.70
N VAL A 159 -9.11 -27.60 7.50
CA VAL A 159 -9.10 -27.73 8.96
C VAL A 159 -10.49 -27.35 9.51
N PRO A 160 -11.18 -28.23 10.28
CA PRO A 160 -12.49 -27.92 10.84
C PRO A 160 -12.44 -26.74 11.82
N GLN A 161 -13.45 -25.86 11.78
CA GLN A 161 -13.53 -24.68 12.66
C GLN A 161 -13.61 -25.06 14.16
N ASP A 162 -14.13 -26.24 14.49
CA ASP A 162 -14.15 -26.78 15.85
C ASP A 162 -12.80 -27.38 16.30
N GLN A 163 -11.82 -27.51 15.39
CA GLN A 163 -10.56 -28.24 15.59
C GLN A 163 -9.33 -27.51 15.00
N GLN A 164 -9.34 -26.16 15.01
CA GLN A 164 -8.36 -25.31 14.32
C GLN A 164 -6.88 -25.56 14.71
N TRP A 165 -6.59 -25.99 15.94
CA TRP A 165 -5.22 -26.36 16.35
C TRP A 165 -4.61 -27.51 15.54
N LEU A 166 -5.42 -28.32 14.82
CA LEU A 166 -4.93 -29.37 13.92
C LEU A 166 -4.30 -28.83 12.62
N ALA A 167 -4.36 -27.51 12.38
CA ALA A 167 -3.65 -26.84 11.30
C ALA A 167 -2.13 -27.05 11.36
N VAL A 168 -1.56 -27.25 12.54
CA VAL A 168 -0.14 -27.60 12.74
C VAL A 168 -0.01 -29.07 13.16
N ASP A 169 1.19 -29.65 13.09
CA ASP A 169 1.44 -31.01 13.61
C ASP A 169 1.86 -30.99 15.08
N PRO A 170 1.33 -31.91 15.92
CA PRO A 170 1.67 -31.98 17.33
C PRO A 170 3.11 -32.47 17.53
N VAL A 171 3.91 -31.68 18.23
CA VAL A 171 5.31 -31.98 18.55
C VAL A 171 5.42 -32.50 20.00
N PRO A 172 6.31 -33.47 20.32
CA PRO A 172 6.59 -33.83 21.70
C PRO A 172 7.24 -32.64 22.43
N ILE A 173 6.63 -32.21 23.55
CA ILE A 173 6.98 -30.98 24.29
C ILE A 173 8.49 -30.84 24.51
N GLN A 174 9.13 -31.87 25.06
CA GLN A 174 10.57 -31.89 25.33
C GLN A 174 11.41 -31.65 24.06
N ALA A 175 11.02 -32.26 22.93
CA ALA A 175 11.76 -32.14 21.68
C ALA A 175 11.64 -30.75 21.04
N TYR A 176 10.48 -30.11 21.17
CA TYR A 176 10.26 -28.73 20.72
C TYR A 176 11.15 -27.75 21.51
N PHE A 177 11.11 -27.82 22.84
CA PHE A 177 11.94 -26.97 23.70
C PHE A 177 13.44 -27.29 23.62
N ASP A 178 13.83 -28.54 23.34
CA ASP A 178 15.22 -28.87 23.02
C ASP A 178 15.69 -28.23 21.70
N ASN A 179 14.81 -28.06 20.70
CA ASN A 179 15.10 -27.38 19.44
C ASN A 179 15.29 -25.86 19.65
N ILE A 180 14.32 -25.20 20.29
CA ILE A 180 14.40 -23.77 20.61
C ILE A 180 15.63 -23.45 21.46
N TYR A 181 15.92 -24.27 22.48
CA TYR A 181 17.11 -24.11 23.31
C TYR A 181 18.41 -24.27 22.50
N ALA A 182 18.42 -25.11 21.47
CA ALA A 182 19.56 -25.25 20.56
C ALA A 182 19.70 -24.03 19.64
N GLN A 183 18.62 -23.57 19.00
CA GLN A 183 18.62 -22.42 18.10
C GLN A 183 19.12 -21.15 18.82
N VAL A 184 18.49 -20.80 19.95
CA VAL A 184 18.87 -19.66 20.79
C VAL A 184 20.25 -19.85 21.41
N GLY A 185 20.60 -21.08 21.83
CA GLY A 185 21.91 -21.40 22.40
C GLY A 185 23.07 -21.31 21.40
N ASN A 186 22.81 -21.60 20.12
CA ASN A 186 23.76 -21.51 19.01
C ASN A 186 23.80 -20.12 18.35
N LEU A 187 22.90 -19.21 18.75
CA LEU A 187 22.64 -17.93 18.10
C LEU A 187 22.15 -18.07 16.65
N GLU A 188 21.48 -19.17 16.30
CA GLU A 188 20.68 -19.28 15.06
C GLU A 188 19.48 -18.33 15.13
N VAL A 189 18.98 -18.11 16.34
CA VAL A 189 18.05 -17.04 16.73
C VAL A 189 18.75 -16.22 17.83
N VAL A 190 18.69 -14.88 17.77
CA VAL A 190 19.62 -13.97 18.46
C VAL A 190 18.89 -13.01 19.42
N PRO A 191 18.94 -13.24 20.75
CA PRO A 191 18.32 -12.34 21.72
C PRO A 191 19.07 -11.00 21.85
N ALA A 192 18.47 -9.91 21.37
CA ALA A 192 19.00 -8.55 21.39
C ALA A 192 18.53 -7.78 22.64
N PRO A 193 19.38 -7.55 23.67
CA PRO A 193 18.94 -6.95 24.92
C PRO A 193 18.58 -5.47 24.75
N ARG A 194 17.61 -5.00 25.55
CA ARG A 194 17.12 -3.59 25.58
C ARG A 194 18.26 -2.57 25.52
N SER A 195 18.14 -1.55 24.67
CA SER A 195 19.07 -0.40 24.65
C SER A 195 18.36 0.94 24.79
N GLY A 196 18.57 1.61 25.92
CA GLY A 196 18.00 2.92 26.20
C GLY A 196 16.46 2.92 26.08
N LYS A 197 15.95 3.57 25.03
CA LYS A 197 14.52 3.59 24.71
C LYS A 197 14.03 2.35 23.97
N TRP A 198 14.88 1.75 23.13
CA TRP A 198 14.54 0.63 22.26
C TRP A 198 14.40 -0.67 23.05
N GLU A 199 13.41 -1.50 22.69
CA GLU A 199 13.02 -2.68 23.44
C GLU A 199 13.98 -3.88 23.30
N ALA A 200 13.62 -5.00 23.93
CA ALA A 200 14.36 -6.24 23.85
C ALA A 200 13.64 -7.17 22.87
N ARG A 201 14.32 -7.54 21.77
CA ARG A 201 13.79 -8.37 20.69
C ARG A 201 14.58 -9.64 20.49
N VAL A 202 14.03 -10.65 19.83
CA VAL A 202 14.69 -11.92 19.53
C VAL A 202 14.73 -12.09 18.02
N VAL A 203 15.72 -11.46 17.38
CA VAL A 203 15.85 -11.37 15.91
C VAL A 203 16.52 -12.60 15.31
N GLU A 204 16.27 -12.89 14.03
CA GLU A 204 16.89 -14.00 13.31
C GLU A 204 18.38 -13.75 13.00
N GLU A 205 19.19 -14.80 12.81
CA GLU A 205 20.64 -14.61 12.66
C GLU A 205 21.09 -13.82 11.43
N TYR A 206 20.23 -13.62 10.42
CA TYR A 206 20.62 -13.10 9.11
C TYR A 206 20.47 -11.57 8.96
N THR A 207 19.73 -10.90 9.85
CA THR A 207 19.57 -9.43 9.82
C THR A 207 20.85 -8.71 10.27
N GLU A 208 21.03 -7.44 9.93
CA GLU A 208 22.20 -6.64 10.32
C GLU A 208 22.30 -6.52 11.85
N GLU A 209 21.17 -6.35 12.56
CA GLU A 209 21.15 -6.42 14.02
C GLU A 209 21.49 -7.83 14.53
N GLY A 210 20.89 -8.88 13.96
CA GLY A 210 21.17 -10.26 14.32
C GLY A 210 22.66 -10.60 14.20
N GLN A 211 23.29 -10.23 13.08
CA GLN A 211 24.71 -10.39 12.83
C GLN A 211 25.58 -9.60 13.81
N GLU A 212 25.27 -8.33 14.09
CA GLU A 212 26.08 -7.49 14.99
C GLU A 212 25.94 -7.92 16.46
N VAL A 213 24.73 -8.25 16.92
CA VAL A 213 24.51 -8.79 18.27
C VAL A 213 25.18 -10.17 18.42
N LYS A 214 25.10 -11.03 17.40
CA LYS A 214 25.83 -12.32 17.34
C LYS A 214 27.34 -12.14 17.35
N ARG A 215 27.87 -11.12 16.66
CA ARG A 215 29.30 -10.74 16.70
C ARG A 215 29.73 -10.34 18.11
N LEU A 216 28.92 -9.54 18.81
CA LEU A 216 29.16 -9.17 20.20
C LEU A 216 29.09 -10.37 21.15
N TYR A 217 28.11 -11.26 21.01
CA TYR A 217 28.06 -12.50 21.80
C TYR A 217 29.36 -13.31 21.68
N ALA A 218 29.89 -13.46 20.46
CA ALA A 218 31.18 -14.13 20.23
C ALA A 218 32.37 -13.35 20.84
N GLU A 219 32.43 -12.02 20.69
CA GLU A 219 33.47 -11.17 21.29
C GLU A 219 33.51 -11.25 22.82
N PHE A 220 32.34 -11.38 23.45
CA PHE A 220 32.21 -11.55 24.89
C PHE A 220 32.26 -13.00 25.38
N GLY A 221 32.44 -13.98 24.48
CA GLY A 221 32.72 -15.37 24.83
C GLY A 221 31.49 -16.24 25.05
N TRP A 222 30.42 -16.03 24.29
CA TRP A 222 29.30 -16.99 24.26
C TRP A 222 29.69 -18.26 23.49
N PRO A 223 29.30 -19.48 23.95
CA PRO A 223 28.66 -19.80 25.24
C PRO A 223 29.67 -20.01 26.39
N ASP A 224 30.95 -20.16 26.08
CA ASP A 224 32.01 -20.59 27.02
C ASP A 224 32.89 -19.43 27.53
N ALA A 225 32.83 -19.22 28.85
CA ALA A 225 33.44 -18.09 29.57
C ALA A 225 32.83 -16.70 29.25
N PHE A 226 31.53 -16.69 28.92
CA PHE A 226 30.75 -15.49 28.58
C PHE A 226 30.78 -14.39 29.64
N ARG A 227 31.23 -13.20 29.22
CA ARG A 227 31.38 -11.99 30.06
C ARG A 227 30.10 -11.16 30.04
N ARG A 228 29.00 -11.75 30.52
CA ARG A 228 27.61 -11.24 30.51
C ARG A 228 27.47 -9.73 30.77
N GLU A 229 28.16 -9.20 31.77
CA GLU A 229 28.05 -7.79 32.15
C GLU A 229 28.78 -6.85 31.17
N GLU A 230 29.94 -7.25 30.67
CA GLU A 230 30.64 -6.51 29.61
C GLU A 230 29.85 -6.54 28.31
N PHE A 231 29.21 -7.68 27.99
CA PHE A 231 28.31 -7.83 26.85
C PHE A 231 27.13 -6.87 26.93
N ARG A 232 26.38 -6.83 28.05
CA ARG A 232 25.23 -5.90 28.22
C ARG A 232 25.66 -4.46 27.97
N GLN A 233 26.78 -4.03 28.55
CA GLN A 233 27.31 -2.68 28.36
C GLN A 233 27.86 -2.44 26.95
N ALA A 234 28.24 -3.47 26.19
CA ALA A 234 28.67 -3.33 24.80
C ALA A 234 27.47 -3.23 23.86
N VAL A 235 26.53 -4.19 23.94
CA VAL A 235 25.34 -4.25 23.08
C VAL A 235 24.39 -3.08 23.29
N GLU A 236 24.25 -2.56 24.53
CA GLU A 236 23.54 -1.31 24.78
C GLU A 236 24.13 -0.16 23.94
N ARG A 237 25.45 0.07 24.01
CA ARG A 237 26.11 1.14 23.25
C ARG A 237 26.10 0.89 21.74
N THR A 238 26.25 -0.35 21.29
CA THR A 238 26.22 -0.69 19.86
C THR A 238 24.84 -0.50 19.26
N ARG A 239 23.78 -1.09 19.84
CA ARG A 239 22.40 -0.91 19.34
C ARG A 239 22.00 0.57 19.34
N ALA A 240 22.32 1.30 20.41
CA ALA A 240 22.09 2.75 20.46
C ALA A 240 22.81 3.51 19.34
N ALA A 241 24.08 3.21 19.07
CA ALA A 241 24.86 3.89 18.03
C ALA A 241 24.44 3.47 16.60
N ALA A 242 24.03 2.22 16.39
CA ALA A 242 23.50 1.74 15.13
C ALA A 242 22.17 2.44 14.78
N ILE A 243 21.26 2.53 15.75
CA ILE A 243 19.96 3.20 15.56
C ILE A 243 20.12 4.74 15.47
N GLU A 244 21.05 5.35 16.22
CA GLU A 244 21.42 6.77 16.01
C GLU A 244 22.06 7.04 14.63
N ALA A 245 22.56 5.99 13.95
CA ALA A 245 23.08 6.06 12.58
C ALA A 245 22.07 5.61 11.50
N GLY A 246 20.85 5.17 11.87
CA GLY A 246 19.84 4.65 10.95
C GLY A 246 20.11 3.22 10.44
N LEU A 247 20.96 2.45 11.12
CA LEU A 247 21.39 1.08 10.80
C LEU A 247 20.84 0.06 11.81
N GLY A 248 19.56 0.20 12.20
CA GLY A 248 18.97 -0.62 13.28
C GLY A 248 17.44 -0.75 13.19
N ASN A 249 16.90 -0.61 11.98
CA ASN A 249 15.55 -1.02 11.62
C ASN A 249 15.73 -2.18 10.62
N ASP A 250 16.17 -3.31 11.14
CA ASP A 250 16.50 -4.54 10.39
C ASP A 250 15.59 -5.67 10.87
N ASP A 251 14.30 -5.33 10.94
CA ASP A 251 13.17 -6.23 11.18
C ASP A 251 12.46 -6.42 9.83
N ASP A 252 12.26 -7.67 9.43
CA ASP A 252 11.75 -8.03 8.10
C ASP A 252 10.23 -7.80 7.96
N ASP A 253 9.78 -6.57 7.68
CA ASP A 253 8.38 -6.21 7.40
C ASP A 253 7.81 -6.81 6.06
N GLU A 254 8.16 -8.06 5.70
CA GLU A 254 7.51 -8.85 4.63
C GLU A 254 6.33 -9.71 5.14
N ASP A 255 5.28 -9.12 5.80
CA ASP A 255 3.89 -9.64 5.62
C ASP A 255 2.72 -8.73 6.11
N ASP A 256 2.81 -7.91 7.17
CA ASP A 256 1.60 -7.29 7.77
C ASP A 256 1.02 -6.04 7.06
N GLU A 257 0.33 -6.25 5.92
CA GLU A 257 -0.77 -5.36 5.49
C GLU A 257 -2.07 -6.14 5.16
N MET A 258 -2.25 -7.36 5.71
CA MET A 258 -3.35 -8.26 5.29
C MET A 258 -4.18 -8.94 6.39
N THR A 259 -4.15 -8.49 7.65
CA THR A 259 -5.21 -8.83 8.63
C THR A 259 -6.14 -7.64 8.93
N GLY A 260 -7.45 -7.89 8.83
CA GLY A 260 -8.50 -6.89 9.07
C GLY A 260 -8.86 -6.70 10.54
N ARG A 261 -7.87 -6.49 11.42
CA ARG A 261 -8.08 -6.18 12.84
C ARG A 261 -7.64 -4.75 13.18
N GLU A 262 -8.58 -3.80 13.12
CA GLU A 262 -8.47 -2.61 13.98
C GLU A 262 -8.51 -3.13 15.43
N THR A 263 -7.37 -3.14 16.12
CA THR A 263 -7.27 -3.60 17.52
C THR A 263 -8.08 -2.68 18.42
N ARG A 264 -8.84 -3.27 19.34
CA ARG A 264 -9.81 -2.56 20.20
C ARG A 264 -9.15 -1.75 21.34
N GLU A 265 -7.86 -1.43 21.19
CA GLU A 265 -7.01 -0.86 22.23
C GLU A 265 -6.55 0.58 21.94
N ASP A 266 -6.56 1.03 20.68
CA ASP A 266 -6.05 2.36 20.28
C ASP A 266 -7.01 3.52 20.65
N GLU A 267 -8.28 3.23 20.99
CA GLU A 267 -9.14 4.17 21.72
C GLU A 267 -8.76 4.24 23.22
N SER A 268 -8.48 3.09 23.85
CA SER A 268 -8.09 3.00 25.26
C SER A 268 -6.82 3.79 25.53
N TYR A 269 -5.78 3.60 24.69
CA TYR A 269 -4.49 4.27 24.85
C TYR A 269 -4.61 5.80 24.67
N ARG A 270 -5.44 6.28 23.74
CA ARG A 270 -5.70 7.72 23.56
C ARG A 270 -6.55 8.33 24.68
N GLU A 271 -7.60 7.66 25.15
CA GLU A 271 -8.38 8.12 26.31
C GLU A 271 -7.51 8.20 27.59
N LEU A 272 -6.68 7.19 27.85
CA LEU A 272 -5.84 7.14 29.05
C LEU A 272 -4.80 8.27 29.06
N LYS A 273 -4.10 8.48 27.94
CA LYS A 273 -3.11 9.54 27.75
C LYS A 273 -3.73 10.94 27.91
N THR A 274 -4.92 11.14 27.34
CA THR A 274 -5.68 12.41 27.47
C THR A 274 -6.11 12.68 28.92
N ARG A 275 -6.51 11.64 29.68
CA ARG A 275 -6.86 11.78 31.10
C ARG A 275 -5.63 12.06 31.98
N ILE A 276 -4.46 11.53 31.64
CA ILE A 276 -3.19 11.76 32.35
C ILE A 276 -2.74 13.22 32.22
N ASP A 277 -2.77 13.82 31.03
CA ASP A 277 -2.38 15.23 30.83
C ASP A 277 -3.32 16.23 31.53
N ILE A 278 -4.62 15.91 31.63
CA ILE A 278 -5.59 16.69 32.41
C ILE A 278 -5.29 16.58 33.92
N GLY A 279 -4.78 15.44 34.39
CA GLY A 279 -4.27 15.28 35.76
C GLY A 279 -3.04 16.13 36.04
N SER A 280 -2.04 16.09 35.16
CA SER A 280 -0.75 16.79 35.29
C SER A 280 -0.89 18.31 35.45
N ARG A 281 -1.86 18.94 34.77
CA ARG A 281 -2.13 20.38 34.91
C ARG A 281 -2.73 20.80 36.26
N LYS A 282 -3.07 19.87 37.16
CA LYS A 282 -3.71 20.16 38.46
C LYS A 282 -2.77 20.10 39.67
N MET A 283 -1.48 19.85 39.46
CA MET A 283 -0.45 19.80 40.53
C MET A 283 0.57 20.95 40.51
N LEU A 284 0.37 21.98 39.67
CA LEU A 284 1.22 23.17 39.61
C LEU A 284 0.49 24.47 40.00
N THR A 285 -0.44 24.39 40.94
CA THR A 285 -1.13 25.55 41.53
C THR A 285 -1.24 25.46 43.06
N ASP A 286 -0.11 25.56 43.78
CA ASP A 286 -0.04 26.32 45.04
C ASP A 286 1.39 26.46 45.57
N THR A 287 2.01 27.64 45.40
CA THR A 287 3.01 28.17 46.37
C THR A 287 3.33 29.65 46.13
N GLY A 288 3.07 30.48 47.15
CA GLY A 288 3.86 31.69 47.45
C GLY A 288 3.88 32.85 46.45
N SER A 289 2.88 33.74 46.49
CA SER A 289 3.02 35.10 45.94
C SER A 289 4.09 35.91 46.70
N LEU A 290 4.73 36.91 46.06
CA LEU A 290 5.01 38.22 46.67
C LEU A 290 5.48 39.28 45.65
N LEU A 291 4.88 40.48 45.75
CA LEU A 291 5.40 41.82 45.36
C LEU A 291 5.62 42.24 43.88
N SER A 292 4.60 42.95 43.39
CA SER A 292 4.67 44.35 42.92
C SER A 292 5.38 44.73 41.60
N SER A 293 4.54 44.88 40.56
CA SER A 293 4.37 46.09 39.72
C SER A 293 5.57 46.78 39.04
N HIS A 294 5.43 47.01 37.73
CA HIS A 294 5.37 48.38 37.19
C HIS A 294 4.53 48.45 35.89
N LYS A 295 3.98 49.63 35.59
CA LYS A 295 3.27 49.92 34.33
C LYS A 295 4.23 50.61 33.35
N SER A 296 4.02 50.41 32.04
CA SER A 296 4.06 51.52 31.08
C SER A 296 3.35 51.17 29.77
N THR A 297 2.37 51.99 29.41
CA THR A 297 1.75 52.06 28.08
C THR A 297 2.57 52.95 27.15
N ALA A 298 2.71 52.57 25.89
CA ALA A 298 3.07 53.48 24.81
C ALA A 298 2.17 53.23 23.59
N VAL A 299 1.26 54.17 23.32
CA VAL A 299 0.45 54.20 22.09
C VAL A 299 1.09 55.21 21.14
N PHE A 300 1.19 54.87 19.85
CA PHE A 300 1.29 55.87 18.78
C PHE A 300 0.42 55.47 17.60
N ASN A 301 -0.31 56.45 17.06
CA ASN A 301 -1.28 56.29 15.97
C ASN A 301 -1.46 57.66 15.28
N SER A 302 -1.06 57.76 14.00
CA SER A 302 -1.22 58.97 13.16
C SER A 302 -0.96 58.63 11.68
N THR A 303 -2.02 58.35 10.89
CA THR A 303 -2.66 59.27 9.92
C THR A 303 -1.97 59.47 8.55
N SER A 304 -2.76 59.26 7.50
CA SER A 304 -2.59 59.57 6.06
C SER A 304 -2.91 61.08 5.79
N PRO A 305 -3.14 61.65 4.55
CA PRO A 305 -3.38 61.01 3.23
C PRO A 305 -2.95 61.71 1.89
N SER A 306 -2.89 60.93 0.80
CA SER A 306 -3.32 61.26 -0.60
C SER A 306 -2.58 62.39 -1.40
N PRO A 307 -3.00 62.74 -2.66
CA PRO A 307 -3.04 61.89 -3.89
C PRO A 307 -2.54 62.60 -5.19
N MET A 308 -2.42 61.89 -6.34
CA MET A 308 -2.65 62.43 -7.70
C MET A 308 -2.82 61.34 -8.79
N ALA A 309 -3.22 61.68 -10.04
CA ALA A 309 -3.77 60.73 -11.03
C ALA A 309 -3.63 61.13 -12.53
N LEU A 310 -4.13 60.26 -13.44
CA LEU A 310 -4.57 60.43 -14.85
C LEU A 310 -3.56 60.30 -16.04
N CYS A 311 -3.64 59.15 -16.75
CA CYS A 311 -4.11 58.95 -18.16
C CYS A 311 -3.58 59.79 -19.37
N PRO A 312 -3.84 59.41 -20.65
CA PRO A 312 -3.61 58.11 -21.35
C PRO A 312 -3.10 58.32 -22.82
N ARG A 313 -2.99 57.25 -23.67
CA ARG A 313 -3.02 57.18 -25.19
C ARG A 313 -2.23 55.95 -25.71
N LEU A 314 -2.38 55.39 -26.92
CA LEU A 314 -3.50 55.23 -27.90
C LEU A 314 -3.10 54.15 -28.94
N ALA A 315 -4.10 53.52 -29.59
CA ALA A 315 -4.07 52.40 -30.56
C ALA A 315 -3.02 52.39 -31.71
N GLY A 316 -2.76 51.20 -32.30
CA GLY A 316 -1.77 51.05 -33.40
C GLY A 316 -1.69 49.77 -34.27
N ARG A 317 -2.80 49.27 -34.84
CA ARG A 317 -2.90 48.40 -36.05
C ARG A 317 -2.35 46.94 -36.10
N GLU A 318 -3.15 46.08 -36.71
CA GLU A 318 -2.73 44.85 -37.42
C GLU A 318 -2.06 45.19 -38.77
N VAL A 319 -1.13 44.33 -39.24
CA VAL A 319 -1.09 43.78 -40.61
C VAL A 319 -0.41 42.40 -40.54
N GLY A 320 -1.05 41.35 -41.04
CA GLY A 320 -0.39 40.07 -41.34
C GLY A 320 -0.42 39.78 -42.84
N LEU A 321 0.46 38.90 -43.36
CA LEU A 321 0.31 38.25 -44.67
C LEU A 321 1.30 37.08 -44.88
N THR A 322 0.76 35.90 -45.21
CA THR A 322 1.31 34.81 -46.05
C THR A 322 2.81 34.46 -46.03
N GLY A 323 3.12 33.22 -45.63
CA GLY A 323 4.40 32.57 -45.93
C GLY A 323 4.51 32.03 -47.36
N LEU A 324 5.61 31.30 -47.64
CA LEU A 324 5.91 30.68 -48.92
C LEU A 324 6.82 29.46 -48.70
N ALA A 325 6.54 28.35 -49.39
CA ALA A 325 7.31 27.10 -49.30
C ALA A 325 7.85 26.68 -50.67
N ILE A 326 9.01 26.00 -50.73
CA ILE A 326 9.50 25.27 -51.93
C ILE A 326 10.48 24.14 -51.54
N LYS A 327 9.98 22.90 -51.67
CA LYS A 327 10.54 21.69 -52.33
C LYS A 327 12.04 21.30 -52.30
N ASP A 328 12.24 20.08 -51.77
CA ASP A 328 12.76 18.85 -52.44
C ASP A 328 14.19 18.72 -53.07
N ILE A 329 14.73 17.48 -52.96
CA ILE A 329 15.57 16.69 -53.91
C ILE A 329 17.00 16.19 -53.46
N VAL A 330 17.03 14.92 -53.00
CA VAL A 330 17.88 13.75 -53.41
C VAL A 330 19.43 13.70 -53.28
N VAL A 331 19.89 12.89 -52.30
CA VAL A 331 20.89 11.76 -52.30
C VAL A 331 22.31 11.85 -52.96
N GLY A 332 23.35 11.74 -52.09
CA GLY A 332 24.55 10.87 -52.22
C GLY A 332 25.77 11.35 -53.06
N PRO A 333 26.92 10.62 -53.07
CA PRO A 333 27.36 9.49 -52.22
C PRO A 333 28.85 9.58 -51.69
N LEU A 334 29.31 8.50 -51.01
CA LEU A 334 30.68 7.95 -50.81
C LEU A 334 31.96 8.75 -51.20
N ASP A 335 32.98 8.79 -50.31
CA ASP A 335 34.22 7.96 -50.40
C ASP A 335 35.18 8.14 -49.18
N GLU A 336 36.32 7.41 -49.14
CA GLU A 336 37.13 7.13 -47.93
C GLU A 336 38.56 7.77 -47.82
N HIS A 337 39.25 7.42 -46.71
CA HIS A 337 40.71 7.18 -46.54
C HIS A 337 41.68 8.30 -46.07
N PHE A 338 42.35 8.03 -44.93
CA PHE A 338 43.78 8.25 -44.55
C PHE A 338 43.91 8.40 -43.00
N LEU A 339 44.94 7.93 -42.27
CA LEU A 339 46.14 7.09 -42.54
C LEU A 339 46.55 6.39 -41.21
N CYS A 340 47.18 5.22 -41.27
CA CYS A 340 47.61 4.42 -40.10
C CYS A 340 48.96 4.84 -39.47
N ASP A 341 49.23 4.37 -38.25
CA ASP A 341 50.57 4.01 -37.76
C ASP A 341 50.50 2.69 -36.95
N GLY A 342 51.65 2.04 -36.67
CA GLY A 342 51.75 0.87 -35.78
C GLY A 342 52.85 -0.13 -36.14
N ARG A 343 53.04 -1.18 -35.30
CA ARG A 343 53.72 -2.47 -35.59
C ARG A 343 53.89 -3.35 -34.34
N ARG A 344 53.51 -4.63 -34.42
CA ARG A 344 54.43 -5.82 -34.37
C ARG A 344 53.67 -7.18 -34.41
N CYS A 345 54.02 -7.99 -35.42
CA CYS A 345 54.05 -9.47 -35.54
C CYS A 345 53.11 -10.35 -34.66
N ALA A 346 52.17 -11.13 -35.21
CA ALA A 346 52.30 -12.41 -35.99
C ALA A 346 52.47 -13.68 -35.09
N ALA A 347 51.91 -14.87 -35.38
CA ALA A 347 51.39 -15.49 -36.62
C ALA A 347 50.08 -16.31 -36.35
N LEU A 348 49.11 -16.47 -37.28
CA LEU A 348 48.90 -17.55 -38.29
C LEU A 348 49.16 -19.00 -37.80
N ALA A 349 48.35 -20.04 -38.07
CA ALA A 349 46.99 -20.25 -38.68
C ALA A 349 46.49 -21.69 -38.27
N CYS A 350 45.38 -22.35 -38.63
CA CYS A 350 44.29 -22.34 -39.66
C CYS A 350 42.97 -22.83 -38.97
N ALA A 351 41.72 -22.93 -39.48
CA ALA A 351 41.08 -23.09 -40.82
C ALA A 351 41.07 -24.56 -41.39
N LEU A 352 39.99 -25.13 -41.99
CA LEU A 352 38.56 -24.78 -42.17
C LEU A 352 37.74 -26.01 -42.70
N ILE A 353 36.38 -25.96 -42.64
CA ILE A 353 35.34 -26.70 -43.45
C ILE A 353 34.76 -28.09 -43.02
N THR A 354 33.54 -28.04 -42.46
CA THR A 354 32.22 -28.61 -42.89
C THR A 354 32.06 -29.94 -43.68
N ILE A 355 31.08 -30.81 -43.31
CA ILE A 355 29.93 -31.32 -44.15
C ILE A 355 28.99 -32.39 -43.47
N ILE A 356 27.70 -32.04 -43.41
CA ILE A 356 26.40 -32.78 -43.48
C ILE A 356 26.36 -34.34 -43.61
N SER A 357 25.52 -35.07 -42.81
CA SER A 357 24.33 -35.88 -43.24
C SER A 357 23.74 -36.88 -42.19
N CYS A 358 22.59 -37.51 -42.53
CA CYS A 358 21.69 -38.47 -41.83
C CYS A 358 22.32 -39.73 -41.14
N GLY A 359 21.62 -40.54 -40.32
CA GLY A 359 20.23 -40.54 -39.80
C GLY A 359 19.71 -41.96 -39.37
N GLN A 360 18.52 -42.04 -38.72
CA GLN A 360 17.68 -43.23 -38.39
C GLN A 360 18.14 -44.31 -37.36
N ALA A 361 17.67 -44.16 -36.10
CA ALA A 361 16.67 -44.99 -35.37
C ALA A 361 16.79 -46.54 -35.11
N VAL A 362 16.14 -46.96 -33.98
CA VAL A 362 15.48 -48.26 -33.63
C VAL A 362 16.13 -49.21 -32.57
N ALA A 363 15.29 -49.61 -31.59
CA ALA A 363 15.27 -50.80 -30.71
C ALA A 363 16.06 -50.88 -29.37
N THR A 364 15.33 -51.41 -28.36
CA THR A 364 15.73 -52.03 -27.06
C THR A 364 15.49 -53.56 -27.16
N PRO A 365 15.49 -54.43 -26.10
CA PRO A 365 15.87 -54.37 -24.67
C PRO A 365 16.96 -55.48 -24.37
N PRO A 366 17.14 -56.19 -23.21
CA PRO A 366 16.41 -56.24 -21.93
C PRO A 366 17.21 -56.30 -20.60
N ARG A 367 16.45 -56.58 -19.53
CA ARG A 367 16.72 -56.72 -18.08
C ARG A 367 17.83 -57.71 -17.68
N ASP A 368 18.28 -57.61 -16.42
CA ASP A 368 18.08 -58.68 -15.42
C ASP A 368 18.23 -58.18 -13.96
N GLU A 369 18.05 -59.08 -12.98
CA GLU A 369 17.78 -58.83 -11.54
C GLU A 369 18.98 -59.14 -10.61
N GLY A 370 18.82 -58.99 -9.28
CA GLY A 370 19.45 -59.96 -8.34
C GLY A 370 20.44 -59.46 -7.26
N SER A 371 19.91 -58.92 -6.15
CA SER A 371 20.33 -59.14 -4.74
C SER A 371 21.80 -59.49 -4.35
N SER A 372 22.39 -58.61 -3.52
CA SER A 372 23.16 -58.87 -2.27
C SER A 372 24.29 -59.93 -2.20
N THR A 373 25.48 -59.51 -1.73
CA THR A 373 26.09 -60.00 -0.47
C THR A 373 27.31 -59.15 -0.07
N SER A 374 27.58 -59.04 1.23
CA SER A 374 28.83 -58.50 1.79
C SER A 374 29.67 -59.64 2.41
N PRO A 375 31.01 -59.49 2.47
CA PRO A 375 31.59 -59.03 3.74
C PRO A 375 32.83 -58.11 3.58
N SER A 376 33.36 -57.64 4.71
CA SER A 376 34.39 -56.62 4.84
C SER A 376 35.84 -57.09 4.61
N MET A 377 36.68 -56.22 4.04
CA MET A 377 38.08 -56.06 4.50
C MET A 377 38.60 -54.65 4.22
N LYS A 378 39.44 -54.11 5.12
CA LYS A 378 40.13 -52.82 4.94
C LYS A 378 41.54 -53.03 4.37
N LEU A 379 41.89 -52.27 3.33
CA LEU A 379 43.27 -51.80 3.14
C LEU A 379 43.28 -50.53 2.28
N SER A 380 44.19 -49.59 2.54
CA SER A 380 44.29 -48.33 1.81
C SER A 380 45.35 -48.37 0.72
N THR A 381 44.98 -47.92 -0.48
CA THR A 381 45.91 -47.44 -1.52
C THR A 381 45.30 -46.22 -2.20
N SER A 382 46.12 -45.20 -2.43
CA SER A 382 45.70 -43.91 -3.00
C SER A 382 45.72 -43.94 -4.53
N PHE A 383 44.68 -43.36 -5.14
CA PHE A 383 44.62 -43.02 -6.57
C PHE A 383 44.14 -41.58 -6.73
N PRO A 384 44.57 -40.86 -7.79
CA PRO A 384 44.27 -39.44 -7.97
C PRO A 384 42.82 -39.20 -8.43
N LEU A 385 42.23 -38.09 -7.99
CA LEU A 385 40.95 -37.63 -8.54
C LEU A 385 41.13 -37.22 -10.01
N PHE A 386 40.51 -37.97 -10.91
CA PHE A 386 40.03 -37.38 -12.16
C PHE A 386 38.75 -36.61 -11.84
N ALA A 387 38.80 -35.29 -11.95
CA ALA A 387 37.61 -34.45 -11.85
C ALA A 387 36.72 -34.70 -13.09
N ALA A 388 35.72 -35.56 -12.93
CA ALA A 388 34.66 -35.71 -13.92
C ALA A 388 33.78 -34.46 -13.87
N SER A 389 34.00 -33.52 -14.79
CA SER A 389 33.12 -32.36 -14.96
C SER A 389 31.73 -32.83 -15.38
N GLN A 390 30.84 -33.04 -14.41
CA GLN A 390 29.42 -33.16 -14.68
C GLN A 390 28.96 -31.82 -15.25
N VAL A 391 28.65 -31.81 -16.54
CA VAL A 391 27.87 -30.72 -17.13
C VAL A 391 26.49 -30.82 -16.52
N VAL A 392 26.26 -30.03 -15.47
CA VAL A 392 24.92 -29.79 -14.95
C VAL A 392 24.18 -29.02 -16.03
N LEU A 393 23.46 -29.77 -16.87
CA LEU A 393 22.41 -29.23 -17.71
C LEU A 393 21.32 -28.73 -16.76
N SER A 394 21.38 -27.44 -16.42
CA SER A 394 20.26 -26.74 -15.78
C SER A 394 18.99 -27.09 -16.55
N PRO A 395 17.89 -27.45 -15.86
CA PRO A 395 16.65 -27.79 -16.55
C PRO A 395 16.25 -26.61 -17.43
N ALA A 396 16.08 -26.87 -18.73
CA ALA A 396 15.71 -25.83 -19.68
C ALA A 396 14.35 -25.27 -19.27
N VAL A 397 14.33 -24.03 -18.78
CA VAL A 397 13.10 -23.38 -18.28
C VAL A 397 12.07 -23.42 -19.40
N THR A 398 11.01 -24.20 -19.21
CA THR A 398 9.96 -24.40 -20.21
C THR A 398 9.18 -23.10 -20.36
N ALA A 399 9.52 -22.34 -21.42
CA ALA A 399 8.90 -21.06 -21.71
C ALA A 399 7.38 -21.22 -21.87
N TYR A 400 6.64 -20.63 -20.95
CA TYR A 400 5.18 -20.61 -20.94
C TYR A 400 4.66 -19.37 -21.68
N ASN A 401 3.72 -19.58 -22.61
CA ASN A 401 3.15 -18.58 -23.52
C ASN A 401 4.14 -17.46 -23.91
N PRO A 402 5.25 -17.78 -24.61
CA PRO A 402 6.27 -16.80 -24.96
C PRO A 402 5.78 -15.80 -26.01
N ILE A 403 5.75 -14.52 -25.64
CA ILE A 403 5.32 -13.40 -26.50
C ILE A 403 6.53 -12.61 -27.03
N GLU A 404 6.36 -11.93 -28.17
CA GLU A 404 7.40 -11.08 -28.79
C GLU A 404 6.91 -9.64 -28.94
N LEU A 405 7.52 -8.73 -28.18
CA LEU A 405 7.29 -7.30 -28.28
C LEU A 405 8.18 -6.75 -29.40
N LYS A 406 7.58 -6.50 -30.56
CA LYS A 406 8.26 -6.15 -31.81
C LYS A 406 9.18 -4.94 -31.62
N GLY A 407 10.48 -5.16 -31.80
CA GLY A 407 11.50 -4.12 -31.62
C GLY A 407 11.88 -3.83 -30.17
N TYR A 408 11.53 -4.70 -29.23
CA TYR A 408 11.95 -4.64 -27.83
C TYR A 408 12.53 -5.99 -27.35
N GLY A 409 11.79 -7.10 -27.42
CA GLY A 409 12.31 -8.41 -26.99
C GLY A 409 11.24 -9.48 -26.79
N LYS A 410 11.60 -10.61 -26.17
CA LYS A 410 10.66 -11.70 -25.88
C LYS A 410 10.50 -11.94 -24.38
N PHE A 411 9.31 -12.34 -23.97
CA PHE A 411 8.96 -12.59 -22.57
C PHE A 411 8.19 -13.91 -22.44
N SER A 412 8.56 -14.73 -21.46
CA SER A 412 7.81 -15.92 -21.03
C SER A 412 6.96 -15.58 -19.82
N GLY A 413 5.67 -15.91 -19.87
CA GLY A 413 4.74 -15.70 -18.75
C GLY A 413 4.76 -16.85 -17.74
N THR A 414 3.72 -16.85 -16.90
CA THR A 414 3.35 -17.89 -15.92
C THR A 414 1.82 -18.06 -15.91
N VAL A 415 1.29 -18.89 -15.01
CA VAL A 415 -0.14 -18.95 -14.66
C VAL A 415 -0.30 -18.52 -13.21
N VAL A 416 -1.34 -17.74 -12.91
CA VAL A 416 -1.74 -17.38 -11.55
C VAL A 416 -3.06 -18.06 -11.21
N ASN A 417 -3.14 -18.65 -10.01
CA ASN A 417 -4.27 -19.45 -9.52
C ASN A 417 -4.90 -18.87 -8.24
N SER A 418 -4.31 -17.82 -7.66
CA SER A 418 -4.76 -17.19 -6.43
C SER A 418 -4.91 -15.68 -6.59
N THR A 419 -5.78 -15.09 -5.77
CA THR A 419 -5.82 -13.65 -5.52
C THR A 419 -4.53 -13.18 -4.82
N LEU A 420 -4.33 -11.87 -4.77
CA LEU A 420 -3.38 -11.22 -3.86
C LEU A 420 -3.71 -11.52 -2.39
N SER A 421 -4.97 -11.83 -2.07
CA SER A 421 -5.44 -12.25 -0.73
C SER A 421 -5.24 -13.74 -0.41
N GLY A 422 -4.43 -14.46 -1.19
CA GLY A 422 -4.10 -15.88 -0.98
C GLY A 422 -5.27 -16.84 -1.20
N ARG A 423 -6.40 -16.37 -1.74
CA ARG A 423 -7.61 -17.18 -2.00
C ARG A 423 -7.58 -17.74 -3.41
N ALA A 424 -8.18 -18.91 -3.63
CA ALA A 424 -8.24 -19.50 -4.96
C ALA A 424 -9.08 -18.63 -5.92
N LEU A 425 -8.56 -18.40 -7.13
CA LEU A 425 -9.33 -17.75 -8.21
C LEU A 425 -10.43 -18.70 -8.72
N PRO A 426 -11.58 -18.17 -9.20
CA PRO A 426 -12.62 -18.99 -9.82
C PRO A 426 -12.19 -19.66 -11.13
N ALA A 427 -11.12 -19.15 -11.76
CA ALA A 427 -10.42 -19.77 -12.88
C ALA A 427 -8.94 -19.33 -12.89
N PRO A 428 -8.01 -20.16 -13.41
CA PRO A 428 -6.63 -19.72 -13.65
C PRO A 428 -6.57 -18.56 -14.65
N VAL A 429 -5.52 -17.75 -14.56
CA VAL A 429 -5.21 -16.68 -15.53
C VAL A 429 -3.78 -16.78 -16.06
N ASP A 430 -3.60 -16.53 -17.35
CA ASP A 430 -2.29 -16.35 -17.97
C ASP A 430 -1.71 -15.01 -17.50
N ALA A 431 -0.45 -14.99 -17.05
CA ALA A 431 0.17 -13.80 -16.49
C ALA A 431 1.57 -13.53 -17.07
N TRP A 432 1.89 -12.26 -17.29
CA TRP A 432 3.24 -11.76 -17.58
C TRP A 432 3.52 -10.59 -16.65
N LEU A 433 4.44 -10.77 -15.72
CA LEU A 433 4.68 -9.85 -14.59
C LEU A 433 6.04 -9.13 -14.73
N GLY A 434 6.14 -7.90 -14.20
CA GLY A 434 7.40 -7.19 -14.03
C GLY A 434 8.10 -6.77 -15.34
N ILE A 435 7.35 -6.42 -16.39
CA ILE A 435 7.93 -6.00 -17.67
C ILE A 435 8.20 -4.48 -17.66
N ASP A 436 9.45 -4.05 -17.90
CA ASP A 436 9.78 -2.64 -18.10
C ASP A 436 9.03 -2.07 -19.31
N TYR A 437 8.31 -0.94 -19.16
CA TYR A 437 7.68 -0.27 -20.31
C TYR A 437 8.46 0.94 -20.83
N SER A 438 9.48 1.42 -20.09
CA SER A 438 10.28 2.59 -20.44
C SER A 438 11.76 2.40 -20.09
N THR A 439 12.60 3.39 -20.43
CA THR A 439 13.86 3.62 -19.71
C THR A 439 13.55 3.94 -18.25
N GLN A 440 14.26 3.32 -17.32
CA GLN A 440 14.05 3.54 -15.89
C GLN A 440 14.61 4.92 -15.45
N PRO A 441 13.88 5.70 -14.63
CA PRO A 441 14.16 7.12 -14.37
C PRO A 441 15.18 7.34 -13.23
N VAL A 442 16.33 6.64 -13.28
CA VAL A 442 17.31 6.58 -12.18
C VAL A 442 18.51 7.50 -12.40
N GLY A 443 19.12 8.02 -11.33
CA GLY A 443 20.33 8.86 -11.40
C GLY A 443 20.14 10.12 -12.27
N GLU A 444 20.90 10.25 -13.36
CA GLU A 444 20.71 11.34 -14.34
C GLU A 444 19.32 11.35 -15.00
N GLY A 445 18.62 10.21 -14.99
CA GLY A 445 17.22 10.10 -15.43
C GLY A 445 16.18 10.53 -14.38
N ARG A 446 16.59 10.74 -13.12
CA ARG A 446 15.72 11.20 -12.04
C ARG A 446 15.24 12.62 -12.35
N PHE A 447 13.98 12.91 -12.02
CA PHE A 447 13.32 14.17 -12.39
C PHE A 447 13.48 14.48 -13.89
N GLY A 448 13.24 13.47 -14.74
CA GLY A 448 13.32 13.57 -16.21
C GLY A 448 12.23 12.78 -16.94
N PRO A 449 11.90 13.13 -18.19
CA PRO A 449 10.97 12.35 -19.01
C PRO A 449 11.60 11.04 -19.47
N VAL A 450 10.81 9.97 -19.53
CA VAL A 450 11.27 8.63 -19.95
C VAL A 450 11.08 8.39 -21.45
N THR A 451 11.77 7.38 -21.98
CA THR A 451 11.74 6.99 -23.40
C THR A 451 11.55 5.48 -23.55
N TRP A 452 11.56 4.96 -24.78
CA TRP A 452 11.34 3.53 -25.05
C TRP A 452 12.47 2.66 -24.48
N PRO A 453 12.15 1.48 -23.90
CA PRO A 453 13.16 0.61 -23.30
C PRO A 453 14.06 0.02 -24.40
N ALA A 454 15.34 -0.19 -24.05
CA ALA A 454 16.34 -0.68 -25.00
C ALA A 454 16.03 -2.12 -25.45
N PRO A 455 16.18 -2.45 -26.75
CA PRO A 455 15.92 -3.79 -27.24
C PRO A 455 16.96 -4.81 -26.77
N PHE A 456 16.50 -6.03 -26.46
CA PHE A 456 17.35 -7.14 -26.01
C PHE A 456 17.14 -8.41 -26.86
N ASN A 457 18.13 -9.30 -26.84
CA ASN A 457 18.08 -10.59 -27.52
C ASN A 457 17.77 -11.73 -26.54
N GLY A 458 17.07 -12.76 -27.00
CA GLY A 458 16.61 -13.88 -26.17
C GLY A 458 15.25 -13.63 -25.54
N THR A 459 14.94 -14.37 -24.47
CA THR A 459 13.66 -14.32 -23.77
C THR A 459 13.89 -14.04 -22.29
N LYS A 460 13.33 -12.96 -21.75
CA LYS A 460 13.22 -12.71 -20.30
C LYS A 460 12.11 -13.58 -19.70
N LEU A 461 12.22 -13.91 -18.41
CA LEU A 461 11.09 -14.43 -17.64
C LEU A 461 10.28 -13.25 -17.09
N ALA A 462 8.96 -13.28 -17.26
CA ALA A 462 7.99 -12.32 -16.74
C ALA A 462 7.08 -13.04 -15.73
N THR A 463 7.69 -13.59 -14.67
CA THR A 463 7.06 -14.54 -13.74
C THR A 463 7.14 -14.09 -12.28
N LYS A 464 7.58 -12.86 -12.03
CA LYS A 464 7.58 -12.17 -10.73
C LYS A 464 7.18 -10.72 -10.97
N TYR A 465 6.53 -10.09 -9.99
CA TYR A 465 6.29 -8.65 -10.01
C TYR A 465 7.62 -7.88 -10.07
N GLY A 466 7.60 -6.71 -10.71
CA GLY A 466 8.71 -5.75 -10.63
C GLY A 466 8.59 -4.90 -9.37
N LYS A 467 9.69 -4.21 -9.03
CA LYS A 467 9.76 -3.32 -7.85
C LYS A 467 8.66 -2.25 -7.88
N THR A 468 8.16 -1.90 -6.70
CA THR A 468 7.24 -0.78 -6.49
C THR A 468 8.01 0.55 -6.58
N CYS A 469 7.32 1.67 -6.78
CA CYS A 469 7.99 2.97 -6.74
C CYS A 469 8.28 3.38 -5.29
N ILE A 470 9.40 4.08 -5.10
CA ILE A 470 9.79 4.68 -3.82
C ILE A 470 8.60 5.43 -3.20
N GLN A 471 8.24 5.08 -1.97
CA GLN A 471 7.06 5.56 -1.24
C GLN A 471 7.24 5.31 0.27
N ASP A 472 6.19 5.52 1.06
CA ASP A 472 6.19 5.28 2.50
C ASP A 472 6.75 3.89 2.87
N PRO A 473 7.74 3.77 3.79
CA PRO A 473 8.12 2.48 4.34
C PRO A 473 6.95 1.83 5.12
N THR A 474 6.10 2.60 5.81
CA THR A 474 5.03 2.03 6.67
C THR A 474 3.77 1.61 5.91
N SER A 475 3.85 1.45 4.58
CA SER A 475 2.75 0.96 3.74
C SER A 475 3.24 0.16 2.52
N THR A 476 4.54 -0.12 2.43
CA THR A 476 5.16 -1.01 1.43
C THR A 476 6.61 -1.24 1.86
N ASP A 477 6.98 -2.49 2.15
CA ASP A 477 8.36 -2.88 2.48
C ASP A 477 9.38 -2.21 1.55
N VAL A 478 10.39 -1.59 2.17
CA VAL A 478 11.53 -0.93 1.55
C VAL A 478 12.26 -1.85 0.58
N SER A 479 12.43 -3.13 0.92
CA SER A 479 13.07 -4.10 0.05
C SER A 479 12.33 -4.20 -1.29
N THR A 480 10.99 -4.14 -1.33
CA THR A 480 10.20 -4.18 -2.58
C THR A 480 10.27 -2.91 -3.44
N GLN A 481 10.79 -1.79 -2.94
CA GLN A 481 10.82 -0.50 -3.65
C GLN A 481 12.08 -0.31 -4.53
N ASP A 482 11.99 0.51 -5.57
CA ASP A 482 13.14 0.99 -6.38
C ASP A 482 12.79 2.31 -7.10
N GLU A 483 13.78 3.09 -7.54
CA GLU A 483 13.57 4.14 -8.56
C GLU A 483 13.28 3.52 -9.94
N ALA A 484 13.81 2.32 -10.19
CA ALA A 484 13.59 1.54 -11.40
C ALA A 484 12.21 0.85 -11.45
N CYS A 485 11.17 1.56 -11.01
CA CYS A 485 9.85 1.01 -10.78
C CYS A 485 8.92 0.96 -12.00
N LEU A 486 9.27 1.54 -13.16
CA LEU A 486 8.36 1.72 -14.30
C LEU A 486 8.13 0.42 -15.10
N ASN A 487 7.39 -0.49 -14.46
CA ASN A 487 7.03 -1.80 -14.96
C ASN A 487 5.50 -2.01 -14.96
N PHE A 488 5.05 -3.03 -15.69
CA PHE A 488 3.65 -3.44 -15.76
C PHE A 488 3.48 -4.95 -15.75
N ASN A 489 2.25 -5.36 -15.44
CA ASN A 489 1.80 -6.74 -15.43
C ASN A 489 0.60 -6.90 -16.36
N VAL A 490 0.51 -8.05 -17.03
CA VAL A 490 -0.64 -8.43 -17.88
C VAL A 490 -1.24 -9.71 -17.32
N PHE A 491 -2.56 -9.71 -17.12
CA PHE A 491 -3.36 -10.86 -16.71
C PHE A 491 -4.43 -11.11 -17.77
N ARG A 492 -4.67 -12.37 -18.14
CA ARG A 492 -5.59 -12.72 -19.22
C ARG A 492 -6.30 -14.03 -18.94
N THR A 493 -7.57 -14.13 -19.35
CA THR A 493 -8.36 -15.36 -19.21
C THR A 493 -7.61 -16.55 -19.82
N HIS A 494 -7.35 -17.58 -19.00
CA HIS A 494 -6.50 -18.72 -19.37
C HIS A 494 -7.04 -19.54 -20.54
N GLY A 495 -6.14 -20.14 -21.32
CA GLY A 495 -6.48 -21.09 -22.40
C GLY A 495 -7.05 -20.45 -23.67
N ILE A 496 -7.17 -19.13 -23.73
CA ILE A 496 -7.62 -18.40 -24.91
C ILE A 496 -6.43 -18.21 -25.88
N PRO A 497 -6.52 -18.59 -27.16
CA PRO A 497 -5.42 -18.42 -28.13
C PRO A 497 -4.94 -16.97 -28.23
N LEU A 498 -3.63 -16.74 -28.37
CA LEU A 498 -3.04 -15.38 -28.42
C LEU A 498 -3.42 -14.58 -29.68
N ASP A 499 -3.85 -15.23 -30.74
CA ASP A 499 -4.43 -14.61 -31.94
C ASP A 499 -5.91 -14.21 -31.78
N GLN A 500 -6.59 -14.71 -30.74
CA GLN A 500 -7.89 -14.22 -30.34
C GLN A 500 -7.75 -12.92 -29.52
N LYS A 501 -8.01 -11.79 -30.18
CA LYS A 501 -8.22 -10.46 -29.57
C LYS A 501 -9.22 -10.54 -28.39
N THR A 502 -8.90 -9.84 -27.31
CA THR A 502 -9.73 -9.71 -26.10
C THR A 502 -9.78 -8.24 -25.66
N PRO A 503 -10.93 -7.71 -25.18
CA PRO A 503 -11.00 -6.36 -24.64
C PRO A 503 -10.02 -6.15 -23.47
N VAL A 504 -9.49 -4.94 -23.33
CA VAL A 504 -8.40 -4.64 -22.38
C VAL A 504 -8.87 -3.64 -21.32
N LEU A 505 -8.61 -3.92 -20.04
CA LEU A 505 -8.63 -2.94 -18.97
C LEU A 505 -7.19 -2.54 -18.60
N VAL A 506 -6.88 -1.24 -18.65
CA VAL A 506 -5.67 -0.65 -18.07
C VAL A 506 -6.07 0.05 -16.77
N TRP A 507 -5.56 -0.42 -15.64
CA TRP A 507 -5.86 0.12 -14.32
C TRP A 507 -4.73 1.02 -13.80
N ILE A 508 -5.08 2.28 -13.50
CA ILE A 508 -4.22 3.26 -12.85
C ILE A 508 -4.49 3.21 -11.33
N HIS A 509 -3.48 2.86 -10.53
CA HIS A 509 -3.64 2.79 -9.08
C HIS A 509 -3.89 4.17 -8.44
N GLY A 510 -4.60 4.15 -7.30
CA GLY A 510 -4.73 5.30 -6.39
C GLY A 510 -3.54 5.42 -5.45
N GLY A 511 -3.75 6.11 -4.32
CA GLY A 511 -2.72 6.36 -3.30
C GLY A 511 -2.25 7.82 -3.25
N ALA A 512 -3.18 8.77 -3.34
CA ALA A 512 -2.91 10.21 -3.16
C ALA A 512 -1.89 10.88 -4.11
N PHE A 513 -1.37 10.19 -5.14
CA PHE A 513 -0.15 10.54 -5.90
C PHE A 513 1.15 10.46 -5.08
N TYR A 514 1.09 9.89 -3.87
CA TYR A 514 2.18 9.77 -2.91
C TYR A 514 2.65 8.30 -2.75
N ALA A 515 1.69 7.37 -2.72
CA ALA A 515 1.85 5.94 -2.51
C ALA A 515 1.04 5.12 -3.56
N GLY A 516 1.06 3.79 -3.43
CA GLY A 516 0.26 2.84 -4.21
C GLY A 516 1.07 2.03 -5.23
N SER A 517 0.60 0.81 -5.52
CA SER A 517 1.30 -0.14 -6.39
C SER A 517 0.34 -1.08 -7.13
N TYR A 518 0.86 -2.13 -7.78
CA TYR A 518 0.04 -3.24 -8.29
C TYR A 518 -0.84 -3.91 -7.22
N SER A 519 -0.44 -3.89 -5.93
CA SER A 519 -1.22 -4.51 -4.84
C SER A 519 -2.58 -3.84 -4.63
N SER A 520 -2.70 -2.56 -4.99
CA SER A 520 -3.91 -1.76 -4.86
C SER A 520 -5.06 -2.16 -5.80
N PHE A 521 -4.87 -3.17 -6.65
CA PHE A 521 -5.91 -3.72 -7.53
C PHE A 521 -5.56 -5.13 -8.03
N ASP A 522 -6.33 -6.13 -7.62
CA ASP A 522 -6.17 -7.51 -8.08
C ASP A 522 -6.70 -7.71 -9.51
N ALA A 523 -5.81 -7.48 -10.46
CA ALA A 523 -6.05 -7.70 -11.88
C ALA A 523 -6.23 -9.18 -12.25
N ALA A 524 -5.75 -10.13 -11.43
CA ALA A 524 -5.95 -11.56 -11.65
C ALA A 524 -7.38 -11.95 -11.28
N SER A 525 -7.88 -11.50 -10.11
CA SER A 525 -9.27 -11.64 -9.68
C SER A 525 -10.24 -11.01 -10.67
N PHE A 526 -9.99 -9.76 -11.10
CA PHE A 526 -10.86 -9.11 -12.09
C PHE A 526 -10.93 -9.91 -13.41
N ALA A 527 -9.81 -10.46 -13.87
CA ALA A 527 -9.74 -11.27 -15.09
C ALA A 527 -10.38 -12.65 -14.95
N ALA A 528 -10.27 -13.29 -13.78
CA ALA A 528 -10.81 -14.61 -13.48
C ALA A 528 -12.34 -14.61 -13.31
N SER A 529 -12.90 -13.61 -12.62
CA SER A 529 -14.35 -13.45 -12.45
C SER A 529 -15.07 -12.92 -13.70
N SER A 530 -14.34 -12.53 -14.75
CA SER A 530 -14.94 -12.05 -16.01
C SER A 530 -15.72 -13.15 -16.74
N LYS A 531 -16.98 -12.87 -17.05
CA LYS A 531 -17.86 -13.80 -17.78
C LYS A 531 -17.43 -14.09 -19.22
N GLN A 532 -16.51 -13.30 -19.79
CA GLN A 532 -16.01 -13.44 -21.16
C GLN A 532 -14.50 -13.16 -21.18
N PRO A 533 -13.75 -13.70 -22.17
CA PRO A 533 -12.31 -13.48 -22.32
C PRO A 533 -11.91 -12.00 -22.29
N ILE A 534 -11.04 -11.66 -21.35
CA ILE A 534 -10.58 -10.29 -21.07
C ILE A 534 -9.06 -10.28 -20.85
N THR A 535 -8.42 -9.15 -21.13
CA THR A 535 -7.07 -8.83 -20.67
C THR A 535 -7.14 -7.67 -19.67
N VAL A 536 -6.42 -7.77 -18.56
CA VAL A 536 -6.37 -6.77 -17.49
C VAL A 536 -4.91 -6.44 -17.20
N ILE A 537 -4.63 -5.16 -16.96
CA ILE A 537 -3.27 -4.62 -16.80
C ILE A 537 -3.26 -3.74 -15.55
N ASN A 538 -2.30 -3.94 -14.66
CA ASN A 538 -1.89 -2.95 -13.67
C ASN A 538 -0.40 -2.61 -13.88
N PHE A 539 -0.02 -1.39 -13.52
CA PHE A 539 1.32 -0.83 -13.80
C PHE A 539 1.67 0.27 -12.81
N HIS A 540 2.96 0.55 -12.64
CA HIS A 540 3.44 1.66 -11.82
C HIS A 540 3.69 2.92 -12.66
N TYR A 541 3.51 4.08 -12.03
CA TYR A 541 3.95 5.39 -12.52
C TYR A 541 4.66 6.11 -11.37
N ARG A 542 5.55 7.07 -11.65
CA ARG A 542 6.21 7.79 -10.54
C ARG A 542 5.19 8.56 -9.68
N ILE A 543 5.39 8.46 -8.39
CA ILE A 543 4.62 9.05 -7.29
C ILE A 543 5.53 9.97 -6.47
N ASN A 544 4.99 10.61 -5.43
CA ASN A 544 5.65 11.61 -4.57
C ASN A 544 6.41 12.69 -5.36
N SER A 545 7.44 13.30 -4.77
CA SER A 545 8.31 14.28 -5.42
C SER A 545 8.92 13.77 -6.75
N LEU A 546 9.22 12.46 -6.87
CA LEU A 546 9.79 11.86 -8.08
C LEU A 546 8.84 11.96 -9.30
N GLY A 547 7.53 11.90 -9.08
CA GLY A 547 6.50 12.06 -10.12
C GLY A 547 5.83 13.43 -10.16
N PHE A 548 5.78 14.13 -9.03
CA PHE A 548 4.94 15.29 -8.78
C PHE A 548 5.62 16.27 -7.81
N LEU A 549 6.53 17.11 -8.30
CA LEU A 549 7.14 18.20 -7.51
C LEU A 549 6.72 19.58 -8.06
N PRO A 550 5.62 20.19 -7.55
CA PRO A 550 5.16 21.49 -8.02
C PRO A 550 6.18 22.58 -7.66
N SER A 551 6.82 23.18 -8.67
CA SER A 551 7.79 24.26 -8.46
C SER A 551 8.02 25.06 -9.75
N ALA A 552 8.38 26.34 -9.62
CA ALA A 552 8.72 27.18 -10.77
C ALA A 552 9.90 26.59 -11.58
N LEU A 553 10.88 25.98 -10.91
CA LEU A 553 11.96 25.23 -11.55
C LEU A 553 11.42 24.13 -12.49
N PHE A 554 10.45 23.33 -12.03
CA PHE A 554 9.89 22.24 -12.83
C PHE A 554 8.94 22.77 -13.92
N GLU A 555 8.37 23.96 -13.78
CA GLU A 555 7.61 24.64 -14.84
C GLU A 555 8.56 25.14 -15.94
N GLU A 556 9.61 25.88 -15.58
CA GLU A 556 10.62 26.42 -16.53
C GLU A 556 11.35 25.33 -17.32
N GLU A 557 11.76 24.25 -16.65
CA GLU A 557 12.51 23.14 -17.26
C GLU A 557 11.58 22.11 -17.95
N GLY A 558 10.26 22.31 -17.92
CA GLY A 558 9.29 21.39 -18.55
C GLY A 558 9.22 20.02 -17.89
N LEU A 559 9.42 19.96 -16.57
CA LEU A 559 9.51 18.76 -15.73
C LEU A 559 8.26 18.53 -14.84
N LEU A 560 7.23 19.36 -14.91
CA LEU A 560 5.95 19.09 -14.22
C LEU A 560 5.29 17.77 -14.71
N ASN A 561 4.42 17.24 -13.84
CA ASN A 561 3.49 16.13 -14.10
C ASN A 561 4.14 14.82 -14.61
N LEU A 562 5.36 14.48 -14.17
CA LEU A 562 6.07 13.27 -14.61
C LEU A 562 5.25 12.00 -14.40
N GLY A 563 4.54 11.85 -13.27
CA GLY A 563 3.68 10.69 -13.03
C GLY A 563 2.54 10.53 -14.05
N ILE A 564 1.88 11.62 -14.46
CA ILE A 564 0.84 11.57 -15.52
C ILE A 564 1.48 11.30 -16.89
N ARG A 565 2.69 11.83 -17.14
CA ARG A 565 3.44 11.61 -18.38
C ARG A 565 3.91 10.17 -18.51
N ASP A 566 4.27 9.51 -17.41
CA ASP A 566 4.59 8.08 -17.36
C ASP A 566 3.36 7.23 -17.73
N GLN A 567 2.19 7.54 -17.15
CA GLN A 567 0.92 6.88 -17.50
C GLN A 567 0.56 7.08 -18.98
N HIS A 568 0.70 8.30 -19.50
CA HIS A 568 0.43 8.61 -20.89
C HIS A 568 1.40 7.89 -21.84
N PHE A 569 2.68 7.85 -21.47
CA PHE A 569 3.70 7.06 -22.18
C PHE A 569 3.37 5.56 -22.13
N PHE A 570 2.88 5.05 -21.01
CA PHE A 570 2.41 3.67 -20.89
C PHE A 570 1.23 3.37 -21.81
N LEU A 571 0.26 4.27 -21.96
CA LEU A 571 -0.82 4.10 -22.94
C LEU A 571 -0.28 4.08 -24.39
N LYS A 572 0.72 4.91 -24.71
CA LYS A 572 1.44 4.87 -26.00
C LYS A 572 2.22 3.54 -26.16
N PHE A 573 2.70 2.92 -25.08
CA PHE A 573 3.28 1.57 -25.08
C PHE A 573 2.24 0.47 -25.30
N VAL A 574 1.13 0.47 -24.54
CA VAL A 574 0.02 -0.48 -24.64
C VAL A 574 -0.51 -0.53 -26.08
N GLN A 575 -0.83 0.63 -26.68
CA GLN A 575 -1.33 0.70 -28.06
C GLN A 575 -0.40 0.06 -29.10
N LYS A 576 0.93 0.11 -28.89
CA LYS A 576 1.94 -0.47 -29.78
C LYS A 576 2.13 -1.98 -29.58
N HIS A 577 1.88 -2.50 -28.38
CA HIS A 577 2.38 -3.81 -27.96
C HIS A 577 1.31 -4.80 -27.44
N ILE A 578 0.12 -4.36 -27.03
CA ILE A 578 -0.84 -5.23 -26.33
C ILE A 578 -1.37 -6.39 -27.18
N ALA A 579 -1.38 -6.23 -28.50
CA ALA A 579 -1.73 -7.29 -29.46
C ALA A 579 -0.80 -8.52 -29.36
N ALA A 580 0.43 -8.38 -28.84
CA ALA A 580 1.33 -9.53 -28.63
C ALA A 580 0.87 -10.46 -27.48
N PHE A 581 0.07 -9.94 -26.55
CA PHE A 581 -0.57 -10.71 -25.47
C PHE A 581 -1.99 -11.17 -25.83
N GLY A 582 -2.46 -10.92 -27.05
CA GLY A 582 -3.85 -11.19 -27.45
C GLY A 582 -4.89 -10.22 -26.88
N GLY A 583 -4.46 -9.04 -26.40
CA GLY A 583 -5.35 -7.93 -26.08
C GLY A 583 -5.61 -7.06 -27.30
N ASP A 584 -6.79 -6.44 -27.36
CA ASP A 584 -7.23 -5.62 -28.49
C ASP A 584 -6.91 -4.12 -28.29
N PRO A 585 -5.97 -3.52 -29.06
CA PRO A 585 -5.67 -2.08 -28.97
C PRO A 585 -6.88 -1.20 -29.33
N ASP A 586 -7.80 -1.70 -30.18
CA ASP A 586 -9.00 -0.99 -30.62
C ASP A 586 -10.11 -0.99 -29.54
N ALA A 587 -9.94 -1.75 -28.44
CA ALA A 587 -10.93 -1.93 -27.37
C ALA A 587 -10.35 -1.72 -25.95
N VAL A 588 -9.28 -0.92 -25.82
CA VAL A 588 -8.68 -0.54 -24.54
C VAL A 588 -9.64 0.33 -23.72
N THR A 589 -9.80 0.02 -22.44
CA THR A 589 -10.53 0.79 -21.44
C THR A 589 -9.53 1.25 -20.39
N ILE A 590 -9.47 2.55 -20.10
CA ILE A 590 -8.72 3.05 -18.94
C ILE A 590 -9.64 3.11 -17.72
N GLY A 591 -9.16 2.65 -16.58
CA GLY A 591 -9.86 2.73 -15.29
C GLY A 591 -8.92 3.11 -14.17
N GLY A 592 -9.44 3.69 -13.09
CA GLY A 592 -8.62 4.03 -11.94
C GLY A 592 -9.44 4.56 -10.77
N ARG A 593 -8.90 4.36 -9.57
CA ARG A 593 -9.50 4.73 -8.28
C ARG A 593 -8.79 5.91 -7.63
N SER A 594 -9.50 6.85 -7.03
CA SER A 594 -8.90 7.96 -6.27
C SER A 594 -7.97 8.82 -7.15
N ALA A 595 -6.71 9.03 -6.76
CA ALA A 595 -5.67 9.61 -7.62
C ALA A 595 -5.56 8.95 -9.02
N GLY A 596 -5.80 7.64 -9.14
CA GLY A 596 -5.91 6.96 -10.42
C GLY A 596 -7.17 7.35 -11.21
N GLY A 597 -8.28 7.65 -10.53
CA GLY A 597 -9.50 8.19 -11.14
C GLY A 597 -9.36 9.66 -11.54
N HIS A 598 -8.54 10.43 -10.82
CA HIS A 598 -8.09 11.77 -11.22
C HIS A 598 -7.22 11.68 -12.49
N SER A 599 -6.28 10.74 -12.54
CA SER A 599 -5.45 10.45 -13.72
C SER A 599 -6.29 10.08 -14.95
N VAL A 600 -7.26 9.18 -14.82
CA VAL A 600 -8.24 8.89 -15.89
C VAL A 600 -9.02 10.16 -16.26
N GLY A 601 -9.34 11.03 -15.28
CA GLY A 601 -9.85 12.38 -15.50
C GLY A 601 -8.97 13.21 -16.43
N ILE A 602 -7.74 13.47 -16.03
CA ILE A 602 -6.77 14.28 -16.77
C ILE A 602 -6.59 13.74 -18.20
N LEU A 603 -6.39 12.42 -18.35
CA LEU A 603 -6.20 11.77 -19.66
C LEU A 603 -7.46 11.78 -20.53
N TYR A 604 -8.67 11.69 -19.95
CA TYR A 604 -9.94 11.80 -20.69
C TYR A 604 -10.22 13.23 -21.16
N PHE A 605 -9.86 14.23 -20.35
CA PHE A 605 -10.06 15.66 -20.63
C PHE A 605 -8.87 16.32 -21.35
N HIS A 606 -7.85 15.56 -21.79
CA HIS A 606 -6.75 16.03 -22.64
C HIS A 606 -6.97 15.68 -24.13
N ASN A 607 -8.11 16.06 -24.70
CA ASN A 607 -8.36 15.99 -26.15
C ASN A 607 -8.04 17.34 -26.81
N TYR A 608 -6.77 17.75 -26.70
CA TYR A 608 -6.20 18.98 -27.27
C TYR A 608 -4.68 18.80 -27.50
N ASN A 609 -3.98 19.86 -27.94
CA ASN A 609 -2.53 19.87 -28.22
C ASN A 609 -2.08 18.69 -29.14
N GLU A 610 -1.10 17.89 -28.73
CA GLU A 610 -0.57 16.81 -29.58
C GLU A 610 -1.50 15.59 -29.68
N ASP A 611 -2.46 15.43 -28.77
CA ASP A 611 -3.34 14.26 -28.68
C ASP A 611 -4.77 14.54 -29.22
N GLU A 612 -5.05 15.76 -29.69
CA GLU A 612 -6.33 16.12 -30.31
C GLU A 612 -6.76 15.10 -31.38
N GLY A 613 -7.92 14.49 -31.18
CA GLY A 613 -8.50 13.47 -32.07
C GLY A 613 -7.79 12.12 -32.07
N LYS A 614 -6.85 11.85 -31.15
CA LYS A 614 -5.99 10.65 -31.11
C LYS A 614 -6.12 9.88 -29.78
N PRO A 615 -7.34 9.43 -29.39
CA PRO A 615 -7.51 8.70 -28.15
C PRO A 615 -6.68 7.40 -28.13
N LEU A 616 -6.02 7.14 -27.00
CA LEU A 616 -5.25 5.90 -26.76
C LEU A 616 -6.11 4.79 -26.12
N PHE A 617 -7.41 5.04 -25.97
CA PHE A 617 -8.39 4.19 -25.31
C PHE A 617 -9.78 4.42 -25.92
N ALA A 618 -10.58 3.37 -25.97
CA ALA A 618 -11.94 3.37 -26.49
C ALA A 618 -13.01 3.64 -25.41
N ARG A 619 -12.64 3.64 -24.11
CA ARG A 619 -13.56 3.78 -22.95
C ARG A 619 -12.82 4.31 -21.70
N ALA A 620 -13.54 4.89 -20.74
CA ALA A 620 -13.00 5.36 -19.46
C ALA A 620 -13.86 4.98 -18.23
N ILE A 621 -13.22 4.73 -17.07
CA ILE A 621 -13.86 4.47 -15.76
C ILE A 621 -13.19 5.35 -14.69
N HIS A 622 -13.92 6.34 -14.16
CA HIS A 622 -13.46 7.21 -13.07
C HIS A 622 -14.09 6.74 -11.73
N GLN A 623 -13.35 5.98 -10.93
CA GLN A 623 -13.84 5.49 -9.64
C GLN A 623 -13.40 6.42 -8.50
N SER A 624 -14.36 7.16 -7.92
CA SER A 624 -14.10 8.30 -7.03
C SER A 624 -13.00 9.21 -7.60
N GLY A 625 -13.30 9.91 -8.70
CA GLY A 625 -12.35 10.82 -9.33
C GLY A 625 -12.88 11.56 -10.57
N SER A 626 -12.15 12.62 -10.98
CA SER A 626 -12.40 13.47 -12.15
C SER A 626 -11.17 14.35 -12.39
N VAL A 627 -11.11 15.07 -13.52
CA VAL A 627 -10.15 16.18 -13.69
C VAL A 627 -10.51 17.39 -12.80
N THR A 628 -11.81 17.53 -12.45
CA THR A 628 -12.34 18.59 -11.56
C THR A 628 -12.36 18.19 -10.08
N ALA A 629 -11.73 17.05 -9.74
CA ALA A 629 -11.69 16.50 -8.39
C ALA A 629 -10.67 17.24 -7.55
N ARG A 630 -11.13 17.90 -6.47
CA ARG A 630 -10.34 18.81 -5.64
C ARG A 630 -9.83 20.01 -6.46
N ALA A 631 -8.63 20.53 -6.16
CA ALA A 631 -7.98 21.62 -6.88
C ALA A 631 -6.56 21.21 -7.30
N PHE A 632 -6.18 21.56 -8.53
CA PHE A 632 -4.83 21.41 -9.06
C PHE A 632 -4.31 22.79 -9.51
N PRO A 633 -3.78 23.62 -8.58
CA PRO A 633 -3.25 24.94 -8.93
C PRO A 633 -1.91 24.83 -9.69
N ASN A 634 -1.40 25.98 -10.17
CA ASN A 634 -0.11 26.04 -10.86
C ASN A 634 1.09 26.11 -9.91
N ALA A 635 2.29 26.01 -10.47
CA ALA A 635 3.56 25.94 -9.75
C ALA A 635 3.89 27.20 -8.92
N THR A 636 3.26 28.34 -9.19
CA THR A 636 3.45 29.60 -8.43
C THR A 636 2.51 29.74 -7.22
N TYR A 637 1.67 28.74 -6.97
CA TYR A 637 0.72 28.73 -5.85
C TYR A 637 1.45 28.83 -4.50
N PRO A 638 1.09 29.77 -3.60
CA PRO A 638 1.91 30.08 -2.42
C PRO A 638 2.22 28.89 -1.49
N LEU A 639 1.31 27.90 -1.41
CA LEU A 639 1.54 26.71 -0.60
C LEU A 639 2.53 25.74 -1.25
N TYR A 640 2.47 25.58 -2.58
CA TYR A 640 3.46 24.80 -3.34
C TYR A 640 4.85 25.44 -3.28
N VAL A 641 4.93 26.78 -3.34
CA VAL A 641 6.20 27.50 -3.12
C VAL A 641 6.77 27.17 -1.73
N LYS A 642 5.97 27.29 -0.66
CA LYS A 642 6.39 26.94 0.71
C LYS A 642 6.81 25.47 0.85
N GLN A 643 6.04 24.54 0.29
CA GLN A 643 6.31 23.11 0.36
C GLN A 643 7.56 22.70 -0.43
N TYR A 644 7.81 23.34 -1.58
CA TYR A 644 9.04 23.20 -2.33
C TYR A 644 10.24 23.78 -1.58
N GLU A 645 10.11 24.98 -1.00
CA GLU A 645 11.15 25.56 -0.15
C GLU A 645 11.50 24.63 1.03
N GLU A 646 10.51 24.05 1.71
CA GLU A 646 10.72 23.08 2.79
C GLU A 646 11.42 21.81 2.29
N TYR A 647 10.96 21.22 1.19
CA TYR A 647 11.58 20.03 0.57
C TYR A 647 13.05 20.25 0.21
N MET A 648 13.36 21.38 -0.44
CA MET A 648 14.72 21.74 -0.85
C MET A 648 15.63 22.00 0.36
N ASN A 649 15.12 22.66 1.40
CA ASN A 649 15.86 22.88 2.65
C ASN A 649 16.16 21.56 3.39
N PHE A 650 15.22 20.61 3.44
CA PHE A 650 15.46 19.30 4.05
C PHE A 650 16.51 18.48 3.28
N LEU A 651 16.53 18.55 1.94
CA LEU A 651 17.57 17.95 1.10
C LEU A 651 18.92 18.72 1.10
N GLY A 652 18.97 19.91 1.71
CA GLY A 652 20.15 20.79 1.67
C GLY A 652 20.46 21.36 0.27
N CYS A 653 19.51 21.32 -0.67
CA CYS A 653 19.70 21.80 -2.03
C CYS A 653 19.45 23.31 -2.17
N PRO A 654 20.21 24.01 -3.03
CA PRO A 654 20.15 25.47 -3.11
C PRO A 654 18.86 25.98 -3.74
N LEU A 655 18.29 27.04 -3.15
CA LEU A 655 17.11 27.76 -3.67
C LEU A 655 17.49 29.01 -4.48
N ASP A 656 18.74 29.46 -4.41
CA ASP A 656 19.26 30.69 -5.03
C ASP A 656 20.34 30.45 -6.11
N ALA A 657 20.57 29.19 -6.48
CA ALA A 657 21.43 28.79 -7.59
C ALA A 657 20.68 28.76 -8.94
N ASP A 658 21.40 28.53 -10.04
CA ASP A 658 20.77 28.32 -11.35
C ASP A 658 20.10 26.94 -11.47
N ASN A 659 19.11 26.84 -12.37
CA ASN A 659 18.28 25.65 -12.58
C ASN A 659 19.11 24.36 -12.79
N ALA A 660 20.26 24.45 -13.47
CA ALA A 660 21.10 23.29 -13.74
C ALA A 660 21.85 22.82 -12.49
N ALA A 661 22.37 23.75 -11.68
CA ALA A 661 22.96 23.43 -10.37
C ALA A 661 21.94 22.85 -9.38
N THR A 662 20.72 23.41 -9.36
CA THR A 662 19.64 22.95 -8.47
C THR A 662 19.10 21.57 -8.87
N LEU A 663 18.90 21.31 -10.18
CA LEU A 663 18.56 19.97 -10.67
C LEU A 663 19.69 18.96 -10.47
N ALA A 664 20.96 19.36 -10.59
CA ALA A 664 22.09 18.48 -10.31
C ALA A 664 22.11 18.06 -8.83
N CYS A 665 21.77 18.96 -7.89
CA CYS A 665 21.62 18.62 -6.48
C CYS A 665 20.50 17.59 -6.26
N LEU A 666 19.31 17.84 -6.82
CA LEU A 666 18.17 16.91 -6.74
C LEU A 666 18.50 15.50 -7.31
N ARG A 667 19.23 15.43 -8.43
CA ARG A 667 19.68 14.16 -9.01
C ARG A 667 20.79 13.46 -8.22
N ALA A 668 21.54 14.20 -7.41
CA ALA A 668 22.64 13.69 -6.59
C ALA A 668 22.25 13.32 -5.14
N ALA A 669 21.07 13.72 -4.67
CA ALA A 669 20.55 13.37 -3.35
C ALA A 669 20.39 11.84 -3.16
N ASP A 670 20.47 11.37 -1.91
CA ASP A 670 20.19 9.96 -1.62
C ASP A 670 18.70 9.64 -1.81
N ILE A 671 18.40 8.40 -2.20
CA ILE A 671 17.01 7.99 -2.42
C ILE A 671 16.24 7.76 -1.12
N ASN A 672 16.92 7.37 -0.04
CA ASN A 672 16.32 7.26 1.28
C ASN A 672 15.97 8.65 1.84
N ASP A 673 16.82 9.67 1.59
CA ASP A 673 16.49 11.06 1.94
C ASP A 673 15.25 11.53 1.16
N ILE A 674 15.22 11.32 -0.17
CA ILE A 674 14.04 11.65 -0.99
C ILE A 674 12.77 10.94 -0.47
N ARG A 675 12.84 9.64 -0.15
CA ARG A 675 11.73 8.87 0.43
C ARG A 675 11.27 9.48 1.76
N ASN A 676 12.18 9.59 2.71
CA ASN A 676 11.89 9.92 4.10
C ASN A 676 11.42 11.38 4.23
N ILE A 677 11.98 12.30 3.44
CA ILE A 677 11.56 13.71 3.39
C ILE A 677 10.20 13.84 2.68
N SER A 678 9.96 13.09 1.60
CA SER A 678 8.65 13.05 0.95
C SER A 678 7.57 12.50 1.90
N THR A 679 7.92 11.45 2.66
CA THR A 679 7.06 10.84 3.68
C THR A 679 6.72 11.84 4.78
N LYS A 680 7.72 12.49 5.34
CA LYS A 680 7.53 13.55 6.34
C LYS A 680 6.63 14.67 5.83
N LEU A 681 6.88 15.20 4.63
CA LEU A 681 6.08 16.31 4.09
C LEU A 681 4.66 15.89 3.69
N TYR A 682 4.43 14.61 3.37
CA TYR A 682 3.06 14.13 3.21
C TYR A 682 2.31 14.23 4.56
N TYR A 683 2.85 13.65 5.63
CA TYR A 683 2.21 13.65 6.94
C TYR A 683 2.13 15.04 7.62
N ASP A 684 3.10 15.92 7.43
CA ASP A 684 3.07 17.31 7.94
C ASP A 684 1.85 18.10 7.41
N TYR A 685 1.33 17.72 6.23
CA TYR A 685 0.22 18.41 5.54
C TYR A 685 -1.08 17.57 5.40
N ASP A 686 -1.06 16.29 5.81
CA ASP A 686 -2.21 15.38 5.71
C ASP A 686 -3.42 15.81 6.56
N PRO A 687 -3.30 16.25 7.84
CA PRO A 687 -4.45 16.69 8.64
C PRO A 687 -5.23 17.87 8.04
N ALA A 688 -4.58 18.65 7.18
CA ALA A 688 -5.17 19.78 6.45
C ALA A 688 -5.62 19.42 5.01
N LEU A 689 -5.31 18.21 4.54
CA LEU A 689 -5.53 17.68 3.19
C LEU A 689 -5.00 18.59 2.06
N THR A 690 -3.88 19.24 2.33
CA THR A 690 -3.15 20.09 1.37
C THR A 690 -1.83 19.44 0.97
N TRP A 691 -1.89 18.19 0.50
CA TRP A 691 -0.72 17.36 0.19
C TRP A 691 0.23 18.01 -0.83
N PRO A 692 1.57 17.92 -0.63
CA PRO A 692 2.54 18.67 -1.44
C PRO A 692 2.74 18.13 -2.86
N PHE A 693 2.62 16.82 -3.07
CA PHE A 693 2.98 16.16 -4.33
C PHE A 693 1.72 15.83 -5.14
N GLN A 694 1.26 16.75 -6.00
CA GLN A 694 0.03 16.62 -6.79
C GLN A 694 0.25 17.04 -8.25
N PRO A 695 -0.64 16.66 -9.19
CA PRO A 695 -0.73 17.27 -10.52
C PRO A 695 -0.80 18.80 -10.44
N THR A 696 -0.07 19.47 -11.31
CA THR A 696 0.11 20.93 -11.33
C THR A 696 -0.45 21.50 -12.65
N GLN A 697 -1.32 22.51 -12.57
CA GLN A 697 -1.85 23.18 -13.75
C GLN A 697 -0.76 24.01 -14.45
N GLY A 698 -0.80 24.04 -15.78
CA GLY A 698 0.24 24.67 -16.63
C GLY A 698 1.33 23.68 -17.05
N GLY A 699 1.54 22.61 -16.27
CA GLY A 699 2.38 21.49 -16.67
C GLY A 699 1.75 20.65 -17.80
N PRO A 700 2.56 19.82 -18.49
CA PRO A 700 2.07 18.98 -19.57
C PRO A 700 0.91 18.08 -19.14
N LEU A 701 -0.04 17.86 -20.05
CA LEU A 701 -1.30 17.11 -19.86
C LEU A 701 -2.32 17.79 -18.92
N LEU A 702 -1.98 18.92 -18.31
CA LEU A 702 -2.88 19.74 -17.47
C LEU A 702 -2.64 21.24 -17.73
N GLU A 703 -2.42 21.61 -18.99
CA GLU A 703 -2.07 22.97 -19.41
C GLU A 703 -3.17 23.99 -19.06
N LYS A 704 -4.43 23.55 -19.05
CA LYS A 704 -5.60 24.33 -18.61
C LYS A 704 -6.43 23.61 -17.55
N PHE A 705 -7.21 24.39 -16.82
CA PHE A 705 -8.17 23.94 -15.80
C PHE A 705 -9.11 22.82 -16.30
N GLY A 706 -9.38 21.84 -15.45
CA GLY A 706 -10.22 20.69 -15.78
C GLY A 706 -11.66 21.07 -16.10
N SER A 707 -12.22 22.03 -15.36
CA SER A 707 -13.53 22.62 -15.62
C SER A 707 -13.59 23.25 -17.02
N GLN A 708 -12.55 23.99 -17.41
CA GLN A 708 -12.44 24.59 -18.73
C GLN A 708 -12.34 23.54 -19.85
N SER A 709 -11.66 22.41 -19.64
CA SER A 709 -11.69 21.28 -20.58
C SER A 709 -13.09 20.66 -20.74
N GLY A 710 -13.92 20.71 -19.69
CA GLY A 710 -15.33 20.33 -19.76
C GLY A 710 -16.20 21.38 -20.46
N TYR A 711 -15.92 22.66 -20.29
CA TYR A 711 -16.67 23.78 -20.90
C TYR A 711 -16.34 23.97 -22.39
N ASP A 712 -15.07 23.80 -22.77
CA ASP A 712 -14.60 23.81 -24.16
C ASP A 712 -14.90 22.51 -24.92
N GLU A 713 -15.49 21.52 -24.23
CA GLU A 713 -15.76 20.18 -24.74
C GLU A 713 -14.53 19.35 -25.20
N THR A 714 -13.31 19.79 -24.87
CA THR A 714 -12.03 19.16 -25.26
C THR A 714 -11.69 17.91 -24.45
N PHE A 715 -12.66 17.00 -24.33
CA PHE A 715 -12.49 15.63 -23.83
C PHE A 715 -12.71 14.61 -24.96
N PHE A 716 -12.17 13.40 -24.80
CA PHE A 716 -12.37 12.34 -25.77
C PHE A 716 -13.82 11.85 -25.73
N LYS A 717 -14.52 11.87 -26.87
CA LYS A 717 -15.95 11.49 -26.98
C LYS A 717 -16.13 9.96 -26.97
N VAL A 718 -15.62 9.30 -25.94
CA VAL A 718 -15.64 7.84 -25.76
C VAL A 718 -16.49 7.46 -24.54
N PRO A 719 -17.18 6.29 -24.55
CA PRO A 719 -18.02 5.86 -23.45
C PRO A 719 -17.35 5.94 -22.08
N VAL A 720 -18.11 6.33 -21.06
CA VAL A 720 -17.58 6.64 -19.73
C VAL A 720 -18.47 6.17 -18.58
N ILE A 721 -17.83 5.55 -17.57
CA ILE A 721 -18.40 5.34 -16.23
C ILE A 721 -17.76 6.36 -15.27
N THR A 722 -18.56 6.94 -14.38
CA THR A 722 -18.05 7.64 -13.19
C THR A 722 -18.79 7.17 -11.94
N SER A 723 -18.06 7.00 -10.84
CA SER A 723 -18.64 6.65 -9.55
C SER A 723 -18.07 7.47 -8.40
N SER A 724 -18.79 7.44 -7.28
CA SER A 724 -18.37 7.95 -5.98
C SER A 724 -18.96 7.07 -4.88
N VAL A 725 -18.28 6.93 -3.74
CA VAL A 725 -18.91 6.39 -2.52
C VAL A 725 -19.85 7.42 -1.89
N ASN A 726 -20.60 7.04 -0.84
CA ASN A 726 -21.58 7.92 -0.21
C ASN A 726 -20.94 9.04 0.66
N ASP A 727 -19.88 8.70 1.39
CA ASP A 727 -19.27 9.52 2.45
C ASP A 727 -17.76 9.69 2.26
N GLU A 728 -17.31 9.90 1.02
CA GLU A 728 -15.91 10.03 0.58
C GLU A 728 -14.95 10.59 1.64
N ALA A 729 -15.23 11.78 2.18
CA ALA A 729 -14.36 12.46 3.13
C ALA A 729 -14.16 11.73 4.47
N LYS A 730 -15.04 10.83 4.89
CA LYS A 730 -14.99 10.22 6.24
C LYS A 730 -13.76 9.34 6.50
N TYR A 731 -13.04 8.95 5.45
CA TYR A 731 -11.71 8.34 5.57
C TYR A 731 -10.64 9.34 6.02
N TYR A 732 -10.79 10.62 5.64
CA TYR A 732 -9.77 11.67 5.73
C TYR A 732 -10.00 12.73 6.81
N MET A 733 -11.25 12.93 7.26
CA MET A 733 -11.58 14.03 8.17
C MET A 733 -11.06 13.78 9.59
N ALA A 734 -10.29 14.72 10.12
CA ALA A 734 -10.05 14.83 11.56
C ALA A 734 -11.37 15.21 12.28
N GLY A 735 -11.62 14.58 13.43
CA GLY A 735 -12.79 14.82 14.27
C GLY A 735 -12.45 15.64 15.51
N ASP A 736 -11.83 16.80 15.30
CA ASP A 736 -11.33 17.72 16.33
C ASP A 736 -11.86 19.16 16.16
N LYS A 737 -12.75 19.39 15.20
CA LYS A 737 -13.30 20.72 14.86
C LYS A 737 -14.71 20.88 15.42
N GLU A 738 -14.94 21.94 16.20
CA GLU A 738 -16.18 22.12 16.98
C GLU A 738 -17.02 23.32 16.52
N THR A 739 -16.38 24.38 16.00
CA THR A 739 -17.02 25.66 15.71
C THR A 739 -17.24 25.92 14.22
N ASN A 740 -18.19 26.80 13.91
CA ASN A 740 -18.42 27.28 12.55
C ASN A 740 -17.18 27.93 11.92
N GLN A 741 -16.39 28.67 12.70
CA GLN A 741 -15.18 29.33 12.21
C GLN A 741 -14.12 28.29 11.80
N GLU A 742 -13.91 27.24 12.59
CA GLU A 742 -12.99 26.15 12.25
C GLU A 742 -13.40 25.40 10.98
N PHE A 743 -14.70 25.22 10.74
CA PHE A 743 -15.24 24.67 9.49
C PHE A 743 -14.93 25.59 8.29
N LEU A 744 -15.20 26.90 8.41
CA LEU A 744 -14.93 27.87 7.34
C LEU A 744 -13.43 28.05 7.08
N ASP A 745 -12.60 28.09 8.12
CA ASP A 745 -11.14 28.20 8.04
C ASP A 745 -10.54 26.96 7.35
N TYR A 746 -11.06 25.75 7.63
CA TYR A 746 -10.62 24.52 6.96
C TYR A 746 -10.97 24.54 5.47
N LEU A 747 -12.21 24.92 5.11
CA LEU A 747 -12.62 25.04 3.70
C LEU A 747 -11.86 26.16 2.96
N HIS A 748 -11.54 27.26 3.64
CA HIS A 748 -10.70 28.32 3.09
C HIS A 748 -9.23 27.87 2.94
N ASN A 749 -8.70 27.04 3.84
CA ASN A 749 -7.34 26.51 3.72
C ASN A 749 -7.17 25.57 2.50
N ILE A 750 -8.12 24.67 2.24
CA ILE A 750 -8.09 23.80 1.05
C ILE A 750 -8.40 24.55 -0.27
N SER A 751 -8.97 25.76 -0.19
CA SER A 751 -9.25 26.60 -1.36
C SER A 751 -9.25 28.11 -1.02
N PRO A 752 -8.07 28.74 -0.86
CA PRO A 752 -7.94 30.15 -0.42
C PRO A 752 -8.49 31.18 -1.41
N ALA A 753 -8.89 30.73 -2.60
CA ALA A 753 -9.57 31.55 -3.59
C ALA A 753 -11.07 31.75 -3.29
N LEU A 754 -11.64 31.03 -2.30
CA LEU A 754 -12.98 31.28 -1.74
C LEU A 754 -13.01 32.68 -1.09
N ASN A 755 -13.92 33.56 -1.55
CA ASN A 755 -14.10 34.89 -0.98
C ASN A 755 -15.17 34.90 0.13
N SER A 756 -15.41 36.06 0.78
CA SER A 756 -16.39 36.17 1.87
C SER A 756 -17.80 35.70 1.47
N THR A 757 -18.27 36.02 0.27
CA THR A 757 -19.59 35.59 -0.23
C THR A 757 -19.61 34.11 -0.59
N ASP A 758 -18.47 33.53 -1.01
CA ASP A 758 -18.37 32.08 -1.17
C ASP A 758 -18.44 31.34 0.17
N LEU A 759 -17.89 31.91 1.24
CA LEU A 759 -17.96 31.35 2.61
C LEU A 759 -19.35 31.52 3.23
N GLU A 760 -20.00 32.68 3.06
CA GLU A 760 -21.41 32.92 3.42
C GLU A 760 -22.34 31.90 2.74
N LEU A 761 -22.10 31.57 1.46
CA LEU A 761 -22.84 30.54 0.74
C LEU A 761 -22.54 29.13 1.28
N LEU A 762 -21.30 28.81 1.65
CA LEU A 762 -20.95 27.51 2.25
C LEU A 762 -21.62 27.31 3.62
N GLU A 763 -21.73 28.36 4.43
CA GLU A 763 -22.46 28.32 5.70
C GLU A 763 -23.95 28.03 5.49
N ALA A 764 -24.57 28.61 4.45
CA ALA A 764 -25.97 28.35 4.10
C ALA A 764 -26.21 26.95 3.50
N LEU A 765 -25.29 26.46 2.65
CA LEU A 765 -25.36 25.12 2.03
C LEU A 765 -25.11 23.99 3.04
N TYR A 766 -24.24 24.25 4.02
CA TYR A 766 -23.89 23.32 5.07
C TYR A 766 -24.17 23.98 6.44
N PRO A 767 -25.42 23.98 6.94
CA PRO A 767 -25.79 24.70 8.16
C PRO A 767 -25.10 24.13 9.41
N ASP A 768 -24.57 25.03 10.24
CA ASP A 768 -23.81 24.70 11.45
C ASP A 768 -24.67 23.97 12.51
N PRO A 769 -24.35 22.71 12.87
CA PRO A 769 -25.11 21.97 13.88
C PRO A 769 -24.99 22.55 15.30
N ALA A 770 -24.03 23.44 15.59
CA ALA A 770 -23.95 24.13 16.88
C ALA A 770 -25.01 25.24 17.04
N THR A 771 -25.48 25.83 15.93
CA THR A 771 -26.49 26.91 15.93
C THR A 771 -27.85 26.50 15.34
N HIS A 772 -27.87 25.43 14.53
CA HIS A 772 -29.08 24.85 13.92
C HIS A 772 -29.32 23.41 14.42
N PRO A 773 -30.16 23.20 15.45
CA PRO A 773 -30.48 21.86 15.98
C PRO A 773 -31.19 20.93 15.00
N ASP A 774 -31.71 21.49 13.90
CA ASP A 774 -32.33 20.82 12.76
C ASP A 774 -31.38 20.60 11.57
N SER A 775 -30.09 20.95 11.71
CA SER A 775 -29.05 20.65 10.72
C SER A 775 -28.94 19.13 10.46
N PRO A 776 -28.81 18.69 9.20
CA PRO A 776 -28.58 17.28 8.87
C PRO A 776 -27.21 16.76 9.36
N PHE A 777 -26.37 17.62 9.92
CA PHE A 777 -25.07 17.28 10.51
C PHE A 777 -25.08 17.27 12.05
N ALA A 778 -26.24 17.50 12.67
CA ALA A 778 -26.41 17.38 14.12
C ALA A 778 -26.17 15.94 14.60
N ASN A 779 -25.67 15.78 15.83
CA ASN A 779 -25.19 14.50 16.38
C ASN A 779 -24.03 13.90 15.55
N SER A 780 -23.10 14.74 15.08
CA SER A 780 -21.85 14.28 14.48
C SER A 780 -21.03 13.44 15.48
N PRO A 781 -20.44 12.30 15.05
CA PRO A 781 -19.49 11.56 15.85
C PRO A 781 -18.15 12.30 15.93
N ASN A 782 -17.36 12.00 16.96
CA ASN A 782 -16.03 12.56 17.23
C ASN A 782 -16.03 14.07 17.59
N SER A 783 -16.47 14.96 16.70
CA SER A 783 -16.63 16.40 16.98
C SER A 783 -17.88 17.01 16.33
N THR A 784 -18.34 18.17 16.80
CA THR A 784 -19.60 18.81 16.34
C THR A 784 -19.63 19.07 14.84
N GLN A 785 -18.50 19.40 14.21
CA GLN A 785 -18.44 19.69 12.76
C GLN A 785 -18.13 18.46 11.88
N TYR A 786 -17.88 17.27 12.43
CA TYR A 786 -17.31 16.14 11.66
C TYR A 786 -18.15 15.72 10.44
N ASN A 787 -19.46 15.47 10.57
CA ASN A 787 -20.30 15.11 9.41
C ASN A 787 -20.47 16.29 8.44
N ARG A 788 -20.46 17.54 8.94
CA ARG A 788 -20.61 18.77 8.15
C ARG A 788 -19.40 18.98 7.24
N LEU A 789 -18.20 18.91 7.82
CA LEU A 789 -16.94 19.00 7.10
C LEU A 789 -16.78 17.81 6.15
N SER A 790 -17.17 16.60 6.59
CA SER A 790 -17.19 15.41 5.73
C SER A 790 -18.07 15.61 4.49
N ALA A 791 -19.29 16.13 4.64
CA ALA A 791 -20.18 16.37 3.51
C ALA A 791 -19.61 17.42 2.55
N ALA A 792 -19.14 18.55 3.07
CA ALA A 792 -18.57 19.64 2.27
C ALA A 792 -17.33 19.20 1.48
N TRP A 793 -16.42 18.45 2.11
CA TRP A 793 -15.23 17.96 1.43
C TRP A 793 -15.54 16.82 0.45
N SER A 794 -16.53 15.95 0.74
CA SER A 794 -16.96 14.88 -0.20
C SER A 794 -17.53 15.46 -1.50
N ASP A 795 -18.32 16.52 -1.37
CA ASP A 795 -18.91 17.25 -2.49
C ASP A 795 -17.83 18.00 -3.30
N TYR A 796 -16.95 18.74 -2.61
CA TYR A 796 -15.81 19.42 -3.21
C TYR A 796 -14.86 18.46 -3.94
N GLY A 797 -14.48 17.35 -3.30
CA GLY A 797 -13.44 16.46 -3.77
C GLY A 797 -13.90 15.50 -4.87
N TYR A 798 -15.10 14.95 -4.78
CA TYR A 798 -15.45 13.73 -5.52
C TYR A 798 -16.87 13.68 -6.08
N ILE A 799 -17.89 13.96 -5.26
CA ILE A 799 -19.29 13.65 -5.64
C ILE A 799 -19.82 14.64 -6.68
N CYS A 800 -19.57 15.94 -6.49
CA CYS A 800 -19.92 16.94 -7.49
C CYS A 800 -19.04 16.84 -8.75
N PRO A 801 -17.70 16.63 -8.65
CA PRO A 801 -16.86 16.28 -9.81
C PRO A 801 -17.33 15.05 -10.61
N SER A 802 -17.86 14.01 -9.95
CA SER A 802 -18.49 12.86 -10.62
C SER A 802 -19.79 13.27 -11.33
N GLN A 803 -20.67 14.04 -10.67
CA GLN A 803 -21.86 14.61 -11.33
C GLN A 803 -21.51 15.50 -12.52
N GLU A 804 -20.41 16.26 -12.48
CA GLU A 804 -19.98 17.12 -13.58
C GLU A 804 -19.44 16.32 -14.75
N THR A 805 -18.61 15.32 -14.48
CA THR A 805 -18.08 14.40 -15.50
C THR A 805 -19.23 13.73 -16.25
N ALA A 806 -20.23 13.22 -15.50
CA ALA A 806 -21.43 12.64 -16.08
C ALA A 806 -22.29 13.66 -16.86
N TYR A 807 -22.41 14.89 -16.36
CA TYR A 807 -23.18 15.95 -17.02
C TYR A 807 -22.54 16.38 -18.35
N ARG A 808 -21.24 16.69 -18.36
CA ARG A 808 -20.52 17.16 -19.57
C ARG A 808 -20.43 16.09 -20.64
N ALA A 809 -20.13 14.84 -20.28
CA ALA A 809 -20.11 13.74 -21.24
C ALA A 809 -21.50 13.49 -21.85
N SER A 810 -22.55 13.45 -21.03
CA SER A 810 -23.93 13.24 -21.48
C SER A 810 -24.44 14.36 -22.41
N LEU A 811 -24.10 15.63 -22.14
CA LEU A 811 -24.43 16.75 -23.05
C LEU A 811 -23.80 16.62 -24.44
N ALA A 812 -22.64 15.98 -24.54
CA ALA A 812 -21.93 15.74 -25.80
C ALA A 812 -22.35 14.42 -26.49
N ASP A 813 -23.56 13.92 -26.19
CA ASP A 813 -24.14 12.64 -26.64
C ASP A 813 -23.26 11.38 -26.35
N VAL A 814 -22.30 11.48 -25.41
CA VAL A 814 -21.43 10.35 -25.06
C VAL A 814 -22.20 9.31 -24.22
N PRO A 815 -22.09 8.00 -24.53
CA PRO A 815 -22.61 6.93 -23.68
C PRO A 815 -22.00 6.99 -22.27
N THR A 816 -22.78 7.51 -21.32
CA THR A 816 -22.36 7.90 -19.98
C THR A 816 -23.17 7.15 -18.93
N TRP A 817 -22.53 6.70 -17.85
CA TRP A 817 -23.18 6.02 -16.73
C TRP A 817 -22.61 6.51 -15.41
N LYS A 818 -23.48 6.88 -14.45
CA LYS A 818 -23.08 7.29 -13.10
C LYS A 818 -23.58 6.31 -12.03
N LEU A 819 -22.74 6.06 -11.02
CA LEU A 819 -23.01 5.18 -9.89
C LEU A 819 -22.70 5.85 -8.54
N ARG A 820 -23.55 5.59 -7.54
CA ARG A 820 -23.25 5.86 -6.13
C ARG A 820 -23.01 4.52 -5.41
N PHE A 821 -21.84 4.35 -4.82
CA PHE A 821 -21.51 3.15 -4.06
C PHE A 821 -21.88 3.34 -2.59
N ASN A 822 -22.71 2.43 -2.06
CA ASN A 822 -23.36 2.56 -0.76
C ASN A 822 -23.41 1.19 -0.05
N THR A 823 -22.26 0.51 -0.01
CA THR A 823 -22.05 -0.79 0.64
C THR A 823 -20.84 -0.68 1.57
N ASN A 824 -20.97 -1.18 2.81
CA ASN A 824 -19.86 -1.19 3.76
C ASN A 824 -18.88 -2.34 3.44
N ASN A 825 -17.62 -2.22 3.88
CA ASN A 825 -16.64 -3.29 3.88
C ASN A 825 -15.90 -3.31 5.22
N SER A 826 -16.63 -3.66 6.28
CA SER A 826 -16.15 -3.75 7.67
C SER A 826 -15.74 -2.43 8.35
N TRP A 827 -16.04 -1.26 7.77
CA TRP A 827 -15.82 0.03 8.47
C TRP A 827 -16.80 0.20 9.65
N PRO A 828 -16.37 0.85 10.75
CA PRO A 828 -17.26 1.26 11.83
C PRO A 828 -18.42 2.14 11.34
N GLU A 829 -19.63 1.95 11.87
CA GLU A 829 -20.87 2.63 11.41
C GLU A 829 -20.74 4.17 11.35
N TRP A 830 -19.99 4.76 12.29
CA TRP A 830 -19.77 6.20 12.35
C TRP A 830 -18.99 6.76 11.14
N ARG A 831 -18.11 5.94 10.50
CA ARG A 831 -17.41 6.28 9.27
C ARG A 831 -18.28 6.16 8.01
N GLY A 832 -19.53 5.68 8.11
CA GLY A 832 -20.47 5.60 6.99
C GLY A 832 -19.96 4.67 5.86
N ILE A 833 -20.05 5.12 4.61
CA ILE A 833 -19.39 4.47 3.48
C ILE A 833 -18.22 5.36 2.99
N PRO A 834 -17.03 5.29 3.64
CA PRO A 834 -15.92 6.21 3.42
C PRO A 834 -15.19 5.92 2.09
N HIS A 835 -14.32 6.84 1.66
CA HIS A 835 -13.47 6.61 0.48
C HIS A 835 -12.76 5.26 0.56
N THR A 836 -12.55 4.63 -0.60
CA THR A 836 -12.04 3.25 -0.77
C THR A 836 -12.97 2.10 -0.37
N ALA A 837 -14.15 2.32 0.23
CA ALA A 837 -15.04 1.21 0.62
C ALA A 837 -15.49 0.29 -0.54
N ASP A 838 -15.39 0.76 -1.78
CA ASP A 838 -15.73 0.02 -3.00
C ASP A 838 -14.56 -0.81 -3.61
N THR A 839 -13.35 -0.69 -3.04
CA THR A 839 -12.09 -1.19 -3.62
C THR A 839 -12.11 -2.70 -3.85
N LYS A 840 -12.27 -3.51 -2.79
CA LYS A 840 -12.28 -4.98 -2.90
C LYS A 840 -13.45 -5.50 -3.77
N TYR A 841 -14.59 -4.82 -3.74
CA TYR A 841 -15.74 -5.11 -4.61
C TYR A 841 -15.49 -4.84 -6.10
N THR A 842 -14.44 -4.10 -6.46
CA THR A 842 -14.14 -3.73 -7.86
C THR A 842 -13.66 -4.94 -8.67
N TRP A 843 -12.93 -5.87 -8.04
CA TRP A 843 -12.33 -7.04 -8.68
C TRP A 843 -12.97 -8.38 -8.31
N ASP A 844 -14.17 -8.33 -7.73
CA ASP A 844 -14.91 -9.51 -7.25
C ASP A 844 -14.18 -10.29 -6.13
N GLU A 845 -13.55 -9.57 -5.19
CA GLU A 845 -12.86 -10.17 -4.04
C GLU A 845 -13.79 -11.12 -3.27
N PRO A 846 -13.38 -12.38 -3.00
CA PRO A 846 -14.20 -13.34 -2.25
C PRO A 846 -14.32 -12.99 -0.75
N VAL A 847 -13.33 -12.29 -0.18
CA VAL A 847 -13.32 -11.89 1.24
C VAL A 847 -13.76 -10.42 1.40
N VAL A 848 -15.08 -10.22 1.30
CA VAL A 848 -15.76 -8.93 1.51
C VAL A 848 -17.01 -9.09 2.36
N GLN A 849 -17.49 -8.01 2.98
CA GLN A 849 -18.65 -8.04 3.86
C GLN A 849 -19.95 -8.47 3.16
N TYR A 850 -20.09 -8.20 1.86
CA TYR A 850 -21.29 -8.54 1.08
C TYR A 850 -20.95 -9.14 -0.31
N PRO A 851 -20.61 -10.43 -0.43
CA PRO A 851 -20.15 -11.03 -1.70
C PRO A 851 -21.10 -10.88 -2.90
N GLU A 852 -22.43 -10.85 -2.66
CA GLU A 852 -23.44 -10.54 -3.70
C GLU A 852 -23.19 -9.18 -4.38
N VAL A 853 -22.74 -8.18 -3.61
CA VAL A 853 -22.38 -6.86 -4.13
C VAL A 853 -21.10 -6.91 -4.96
N SER A 854 -20.13 -7.75 -4.59
CA SER A 854 -18.89 -7.99 -5.35
C SER A 854 -19.23 -8.44 -6.78
N HIS A 855 -20.03 -9.51 -6.90
CA HIS A 855 -20.43 -10.06 -8.20
C HIS A 855 -21.26 -9.07 -9.04
N ILE A 856 -22.04 -8.20 -8.39
CA ILE A 856 -22.84 -7.15 -9.03
C ILE A 856 -21.94 -6.02 -9.55
N TYR A 857 -21.07 -5.45 -8.71
CA TYR A 857 -20.26 -4.28 -9.07
C TYR A 857 -19.23 -4.64 -10.15
N HIS A 858 -18.44 -5.69 -9.92
CA HIS A 858 -17.56 -6.27 -10.95
C HIS A 858 -18.34 -6.64 -12.21
N GLY A 859 -19.54 -7.23 -12.08
CA GLY A 859 -20.38 -7.63 -13.21
C GLY A 859 -20.77 -6.48 -14.14
N TYR A 860 -20.95 -5.26 -13.63
CA TYR A 860 -21.15 -4.07 -14.47
C TYR A 860 -19.83 -3.54 -15.06
N LEU A 861 -18.76 -3.45 -14.24
CA LEU A 861 -17.47 -2.91 -14.67
C LEU A 861 -16.82 -3.79 -15.77
N SER A 862 -16.80 -5.10 -15.58
CA SER A 862 -16.32 -6.07 -16.57
C SER A 862 -17.19 -6.04 -17.83
N SER A 863 -18.52 -5.97 -17.72
CA SER A 863 -19.41 -5.79 -18.89
C SER A 863 -19.03 -4.55 -19.69
N PHE A 864 -18.78 -3.43 -19.02
CA PHE A 864 -18.42 -2.18 -19.69
C PHE A 864 -17.07 -2.26 -20.41
N VAL A 865 -16.05 -2.90 -19.84
CA VAL A 865 -14.78 -3.19 -20.55
C VAL A 865 -15.02 -4.09 -21.76
N LEU A 866 -15.85 -5.13 -21.60
CA LEU A 866 -16.11 -6.13 -22.63
C LEU A 866 -16.89 -5.60 -23.84
N SER A 867 -17.90 -4.75 -23.63
CA SER A 867 -18.79 -4.27 -24.71
C SER A 867 -18.80 -2.76 -24.93
N GLY A 868 -18.60 -1.95 -23.87
CA GLY A 868 -18.92 -0.51 -23.87
C GLY A 868 -20.29 -0.15 -23.28
N ASP A 869 -20.99 -1.13 -22.74
CA ASP A 869 -22.24 -0.95 -22.00
C ASP A 869 -22.19 -1.84 -20.73
N PRO A 870 -22.34 -1.27 -19.52
CA PRO A 870 -22.35 -2.06 -18.29
C PRO A 870 -23.50 -3.10 -18.26
N ASN A 871 -24.51 -2.97 -19.12
CA ASN A 871 -25.70 -3.82 -19.11
C ASN A 871 -25.57 -5.14 -19.86
N THR A 872 -24.62 -5.28 -20.80
CA THR A 872 -24.55 -6.43 -21.74
C THR A 872 -24.32 -7.76 -21.03
N TYR A 873 -23.43 -7.77 -20.04
CA TYR A 873 -22.99 -8.96 -19.31
C TYR A 873 -23.20 -8.83 -17.79
N ARG A 874 -23.98 -7.83 -17.33
CA ARG A 874 -24.26 -7.56 -15.90
C ARG A 874 -24.68 -8.79 -15.09
N TYR A 875 -24.52 -8.75 -13.76
CA TYR A 875 -24.87 -9.88 -12.91
C TYR A 875 -26.36 -10.29 -13.04
N PRO A 876 -26.72 -11.58 -13.10
CA PRO A 876 -28.11 -11.99 -13.34
C PRO A 876 -29.02 -11.49 -12.21
N GLY A 877 -30.16 -10.87 -12.57
CA GLY A 877 -31.09 -10.28 -11.60
C GLY A 877 -30.74 -8.85 -11.17
N SER A 878 -29.53 -8.35 -11.45
CA SER A 878 -29.20 -6.94 -11.23
C SER A 878 -30.03 -6.01 -12.15
N PRO A 879 -30.41 -4.81 -11.68
CA PRO A 879 -31.22 -3.88 -12.45
C PRO A 879 -30.50 -3.43 -13.73
N GLU A 880 -31.26 -2.84 -14.66
CA GLU A 880 -30.64 -2.11 -15.78
C GLU A 880 -30.03 -0.81 -15.25
N TRP A 881 -28.75 -0.57 -15.53
CA TRP A 881 -28.09 0.69 -15.23
C TRP A 881 -28.41 1.68 -16.36
N PRO A 882 -29.26 2.70 -16.12
CA PRO A 882 -29.64 3.64 -17.15
C PRO A 882 -28.44 4.47 -17.59
N ASN A 883 -28.38 4.73 -18.90
CA ASN A 883 -27.53 5.75 -19.46
C ASN A 883 -27.94 7.12 -18.86
N TYR A 884 -26.96 7.84 -18.32
CA TYR A 884 -27.16 9.08 -17.58
C TYR A 884 -27.61 10.20 -18.53
N LYS A 885 -28.78 10.79 -18.28
CA LYS A 885 -29.38 11.85 -19.11
C LYS A 885 -29.98 12.96 -18.23
N PRO A 886 -29.36 14.14 -18.14
CA PRO A 886 -29.90 15.26 -17.39
C PRO A 886 -31.03 15.95 -18.17
N ALA A 887 -32.09 16.38 -17.49
CA ALA A 887 -33.14 17.20 -18.12
C ALA A 887 -32.71 18.67 -18.34
N GLY A 888 -31.64 19.09 -17.67
CA GLY A 888 -31.04 20.43 -17.68
C GLY A 888 -30.03 20.56 -16.54
N TYR A 889 -29.53 21.77 -16.27
CA TYR A 889 -28.48 22.00 -15.27
C TYR A 889 -29.04 22.25 -13.86
N GLY A 890 -29.92 23.24 -13.72
CA GLY A 890 -30.33 23.82 -12.45
C GLY A 890 -31.33 23.01 -11.64
N LEU A 891 -31.69 23.52 -10.46
CA LEU A 891 -32.59 22.84 -9.52
C LEU A 891 -34.02 22.64 -10.07
N GLU A 892 -34.45 23.49 -10.99
CA GLU A 892 -35.71 23.38 -11.73
C GLU A 892 -35.75 22.18 -12.71
N SER A 893 -34.58 21.69 -13.10
CA SER A 893 -34.43 20.54 -13.99
C SER A 893 -34.52 19.24 -13.20
N GLU A 894 -35.27 18.27 -13.72
CA GLU A 894 -35.34 16.91 -13.15
C GLU A 894 -33.95 16.23 -13.15
N PRO A 895 -33.51 15.63 -12.02
CA PRO A 895 -32.26 14.90 -11.96
C PRO A 895 -32.20 13.74 -12.95
N ALA A 896 -31.01 13.48 -13.47
CA ALA A 896 -30.71 12.25 -14.21
C ALA A 896 -30.88 11.01 -13.30
N LEU A 897 -31.01 9.84 -13.91
CA LEU A 897 -30.99 8.57 -13.19
C LEU A 897 -29.57 8.04 -13.05
N GLN A 898 -29.26 7.47 -11.88
CA GLN A 898 -28.02 6.76 -11.57
C GLN A 898 -28.32 5.36 -11.01
N LEU A 899 -27.31 4.50 -10.97
CA LEU A 899 -27.35 3.26 -10.21
C LEU A 899 -26.85 3.52 -8.79
N VAL A 900 -27.54 3.00 -7.77
CA VAL A 900 -26.93 2.83 -6.44
C VAL A 900 -26.65 1.35 -6.20
N VAL A 901 -25.40 1.05 -5.84
CA VAL A 901 -24.96 -0.29 -5.46
C VAL A 901 -24.93 -0.38 -3.93
N GLN A 902 -25.81 -1.20 -3.37
CA GLN A 902 -26.02 -1.38 -1.93
C GLN A 902 -26.49 -2.83 -1.63
N PRO A 903 -26.21 -3.37 -0.42
CA PRO A 903 -26.40 -4.79 -0.12
C PRO A 903 -27.87 -5.17 0.13
N ASN A 904 -28.10 -6.46 0.42
CA ASN A 904 -29.41 -7.06 0.75
C ASN A 904 -30.42 -6.95 -0.39
N ASN A 905 -29.98 -7.23 -1.63
CA ASN A 905 -30.74 -7.00 -2.87
C ASN A 905 -31.20 -5.53 -3.06
N GLY A 906 -30.58 -4.57 -2.35
CA GLY A 906 -30.97 -3.17 -2.37
C GLY A 906 -30.51 -2.39 -3.61
N THR A 907 -29.62 -2.97 -4.41
CA THR A 907 -29.06 -2.35 -5.62
C THR A 907 -30.18 -2.02 -6.62
N LYS A 908 -30.29 -0.74 -6.99
CA LYS A 908 -31.47 -0.17 -7.68
C LYS A 908 -31.10 1.07 -8.48
N VAL A 909 -32.00 1.46 -9.37
CA VAL A 909 -31.96 2.79 -10.01
C VAL A 909 -32.55 3.83 -9.07
N GLU A 910 -31.91 4.99 -8.98
CA GLU A 910 -32.39 6.17 -8.24
C GLU A 910 -32.17 7.46 -9.04
N LYS A 911 -32.69 8.58 -8.55
CA LYS A 911 -32.33 9.92 -9.05
C LYS A 911 -30.95 10.30 -8.52
N ASP A 912 -30.19 11.06 -9.29
CA ASP A 912 -28.97 11.73 -8.83
C ASP A 912 -29.33 13.07 -8.15
N ASP A 913 -30.14 13.00 -7.10
CA ASP A 913 -30.59 14.15 -6.31
C ASP A 913 -29.71 14.46 -5.08
N ILE A 914 -28.74 13.59 -4.78
CA ILE A 914 -27.77 13.79 -3.70
C ILE A 914 -27.03 15.13 -3.85
N ARG A 915 -27.19 15.98 -2.83
CA ARG A 915 -26.48 17.26 -2.60
C ARG A 915 -26.43 18.20 -3.83
N ARG A 916 -27.45 18.16 -4.70
CA ARG A 916 -27.49 18.92 -5.98
C ARG A 916 -27.24 20.41 -5.84
N GLU A 917 -27.76 21.08 -4.82
CA GLU A 917 -27.60 22.53 -4.62
C GLU A 917 -26.15 22.90 -4.31
N ALA A 918 -25.52 22.20 -3.37
CA ALA A 918 -24.10 22.35 -3.09
C ALA A 918 -23.23 21.96 -4.31
N CYS A 919 -23.64 20.93 -5.06
CA CYS A 919 -22.97 20.59 -6.30
C CYS A 919 -23.13 21.65 -7.40
N LEU A 920 -24.23 22.42 -7.47
CA LEU A 920 -24.32 23.56 -8.39
C LEU A 920 -23.38 24.69 -7.97
N TYR A 921 -23.26 24.96 -6.66
CA TYR A 921 -22.26 25.89 -6.13
C TYR A 921 -20.82 25.48 -6.51
N TRP A 922 -20.44 24.21 -6.31
CA TRP A 922 -19.08 23.71 -6.56
C TRP A 922 -18.69 23.58 -8.03
N ARG A 923 -19.66 23.64 -8.95
CA ARG A 923 -19.48 23.48 -10.41
C ARG A 923 -19.80 24.75 -11.21
N ASP A 924 -20.17 25.83 -10.52
CA ASP A 924 -20.47 27.13 -11.09
C ASP A 924 -19.34 27.60 -12.04
N PRO A 925 -19.65 27.98 -13.30
CA PRO A 925 -18.62 28.31 -14.30
C PRO A 925 -17.74 29.53 -13.98
N GLU A 926 -18.15 30.44 -13.09
CA GLU A 926 -17.32 31.57 -12.66
C GLU A 926 -16.48 31.23 -11.42
N ARG A 927 -16.96 30.30 -10.59
CA ARG A 927 -16.24 29.81 -9.40
C ARG A 927 -15.21 28.72 -9.73
N ALA A 928 -15.57 27.70 -10.52
CA ALA A 928 -14.75 26.50 -10.66
C ALA A 928 -13.32 26.77 -11.18
N PRO A 929 -13.09 27.58 -12.23
CA PRO A 929 -11.73 27.93 -12.67
C PRO A 929 -10.95 28.71 -11.61
N ARG A 930 -11.62 29.61 -10.87
CA ARG A 930 -11.02 30.39 -9.77
C ARG A 930 -10.61 29.52 -8.58
N LEU A 931 -11.26 28.38 -8.37
CA LEU A 931 -10.86 27.38 -7.36
C LEU A 931 -9.86 26.34 -7.90
N ASN A 932 -9.33 26.52 -9.12
CA ASN A 932 -8.38 25.63 -9.80
C ASN A 932 -8.94 24.21 -10.08
N LYS A 933 -10.21 24.13 -10.51
CA LYS A 933 -10.90 22.89 -10.90
C LYS A 933 -10.90 22.67 -12.40
#